data_AF-A0AA96M8K2-F1
#
_entry.id   AF-A0AA96M8K2-F1
#
_cell.length_a   1.000
_cell.length_b   1.000
_cell.length_c   1.000
_cell.angle_alpha   90.00
_cell.angle_beta   90.00
_cell.angle_gamma   90.00
#
_symmetry.space_group_name_H-M   'P 1'
#
loop_
_entity.id
_entity.type
_entity.pdbx_description
1 polymer ?
#
loop_
_entity_poly.entity_id
_entity_poly.type
_entity_poly.pdbx_seq_one_letter_code
_entity_poly.pdbx_strand_id
1 'polypeptide(L)'
;MKRDKMRYALQSMKIAEAILQLKIGSFFKRAIARLILMRIPDFITFARGFNNDLKGVRSPLEYKKVKGELNALFQLYVEYMSNLRHEFAGHFKDADFFERIEDWGQIQEDSLLFFIQHADEIAAQLDPFHQTSITLDPHEAALIQGVSVKHDLENSPRLGNDILALTRFNTGGMIHLGDLQTKPAMINSLRIILDYESALLKVLTQRELISAVKTLVVVDVINFSDILFTRPIQAGAVQEMDGMDTIVSKYGIQKAIDLFEEAKLKTRMLQRIDQIRHVRNIICAHIDGPLPLADLYNRLDGLSTNEIIGLYEHMCQLFEKICKSDNRLSISQLPNTPLRRVLGFSHQPSTAYDRQSVPPTEFDFPDYDEPTMNAYWGKLLAGVEIEEGIEYFNDAFTFSPELEDSVTRNIVHEGNMEYREEHRYRLAHKFIDIQFSENRCNIKYLNILHRIITFNNIGSSPVLVKILLREYELYADDNSKKVILDMLSKLSDMNEVKVIDLLKREANSRGFELRSNALHALVQLDLRNNGERILNRRQVRSNINLFVLQQIETLTTYQKIIFCFICLSYLHLNGKFAVYSSYSQDKYCSPLEAILRKYVPRIVSNTRLSRKDKLEILILINNRNYCRASLLIGDALEYTDTQKSRTFYSIIADGDLFIVSSQNTLLDSRALALQRLGRYKESLETIDYLIHQNPLSKEYRFLSLEVSSYGKLVIPFQEQVERLQQDFCLDSVDLVALDQLRKSCYSKGSF
;
A
#
# COMPACT_ATOMS: atom_id res chain seq x y z
N MET A 1 12.30 9.67 44.13
CA MET A 1 12.71 10.07 42.75
C MET A 1 13.70 9.10 42.11
N LYS A 2 14.96 8.97 42.59
CA LYS A 2 15.94 8.06 41.95
C LYS A 2 15.53 6.58 42.04
N ARG A 3 15.04 6.14 43.20
CA ARG A 3 14.44 4.81 43.41
C ARG A 3 13.32 4.52 42.41
N ASP A 4 12.40 5.47 42.21
CA ASP A 4 11.23 5.28 41.34
C ASP A 4 11.64 5.17 39.87
N LYS A 5 12.63 5.95 39.43
CA LYS A 5 13.18 5.87 38.07
C LYS A 5 13.97 4.59 37.82
N MET A 6 14.73 4.13 38.82
CA MET A 6 15.38 2.82 38.78
C MET A 6 14.34 1.70 38.61
N ARG A 7 13.26 1.72 39.40
CA ARG A 7 12.15 0.77 39.30
C ARG A 7 11.48 0.81 37.93
N TYR A 8 11.20 2.00 37.41
CA TYR A 8 10.59 2.16 36.08
C TYR A 8 11.48 1.63 34.95
N ALA A 9 12.79 1.90 35.01
CA ALA A 9 13.73 1.38 34.02
C ALA A 9 13.75 -0.16 34.02
N LEU A 10 13.84 -0.78 35.19
CA LEU A 10 13.79 -2.24 35.34
C LEU A 10 12.44 -2.82 34.92
N GLN A 11 11.33 -2.19 35.32
CA GLN A 11 9.98 -2.60 34.91
C GLN A 11 9.82 -2.58 33.38
N SER A 12 10.34 -1.55 32.70
CA SER A 12 10.31 -1.45 31.24
C SER A 12 11.08 -2.61 30.58
N MET A 13 12.23 -3.00 31.14
CA MET A 13 13.01 -4.13 30.65
C MET A 13 12.28 -5.46 30.86
N LYS A 14 11.67 -5.66 32.04
CA LYS A 14 10.86 -6.85 32.36
C LYS A 14 9.61 -6.97 31.49
N ILE A 15 8.99 -5.85 31.09
CA ILE A 15 7.88 -5.86 30.14
C ILE A 15 8.35 -6.36 28.77
N ALA A 16 9.47 -5.82 28.27
CA ALA A 16 10.05 -6.28 27.01
C ALA A 16 10.39 -7.77 27.08
N GLU A 17 11.03 -8.23 28.17
CA GLU A 17 11.31 -9.64 28.44
C GLU A 17 10.06 -10.51 28.31
N ALA A 18 8.96 -10.13 28.97
CA ALA A 18 7.71 -10.87 28.92
C ALA A 18 7.11 -10.96 27.50
N ILE A 19 7.23 -9.91 26.69
CA ILE A 19 6.78 -9.92 25.28
C ILE A 19 7.69 -10.84 24.44
N LEU A 20 9.01 -10.80 24.67
CA LEU A 20 10.00 -11.57 23.92
C LEU A 20 9.87 -13.09 24.12
N GLN A 21 9.25 -13.53 25.22
CA GLN A 21 8.90 -14.93 25.49
C GLN A 21 7.73 -15.45 24.64
N LEU A 22 7.00 -14.58 23.94
CA LEU A 22 5.96 -14.98 23.00
C LEU A 22 6.56 -15.51 21.69
N LYS A 23 5.76 -16.28 20.93
CA LYS A 23 6.11 -16.75 19.59
C LYS A 23 6.04 -15.59 18.59
N ILE A 24 7.14 -14.85 18.49
CA ILE A 24 7.35 -13.70 17.59
C ILE A 24 8.56 -13.98 16.69
N GLY A 25 8.55 -13.51 15.44
CA GLY A 25 9.70 -13.62 14.54
C GLY A 25 10.96 -12.94 15.09
N SER A 26 12.14 -13.47 14.75
CA SER A 26 13.44 -13.00 15.24
C SER A 26 13.67 -11.52 14.95
N PHE A 27 13.27 -11.05 13.76
CA PHE A 27 13.34 -9.63 13.41
C PHE A 27 12.59 -8.72 14.40
N PHE A 28 11.34 -9.05 14.72
CA PHE A 28 10.53 -8.23 15.65
C PHE A 28 10.94 -8.42 17.10
N LYS A 29 11.45 -9.60 17.49
CA LYS A 29 12.10 -9.76 18.81
C LYS A 29 13.25 -8.77 18.97
N ARG A 30 14.12 -8.63 17.96
CA ARG A 30 15.19 -7.61 17.98
C ARG A 30 14.66 -6.18 18.03
N ALA A 31 13.59 -5.88 17.28
CA ALA A 31 12.95 -4.57 17.31
C ALA A 31 12.45 -4.20 18.72
N ILE A 32 11.78 -5.13 19.42
CA ILE A 32 11.27 -4.92 20.79
C ILE A 32 12.41 -4.87 21.81
N ALA A 33 13.43 -5.71 21.64
CA ALA A 33 14.61 -5.79 22.52
C ALA A 33 15.38 -4.47 22.63
N ARG A 34 15.25 -3.56 21.65
CA ARG A 34 15.81 -2.21 21.72
C ARG A 34 15.32 -1.42 22.93
N LEU A 35 14.13 -1.71 23.47
CA LEU A 35 13.67 -1.11 24.72
C LEU A 35 14.60 -1.45 25.89
N ILE A 36 15.11 -2.69 25.94
CA ILE A 36 16.08 -3.12 26.96
C ILE A 36 17.39 -2.37 26.79
N LEU A 37 17.90 -2.29 25.55
CA LEU A 37 19.14 -1.55 25.23
C LEU A 37 19.06 -0.08 25.68
N MET A 38 17.92 0.58 25.51
CA MET A 38 17.70 1.95 25.96
C MET A 38 17.64 2.08 27.49
N ARG A 39 17.12 1.08 28.20
CA ARG A 39 16.80 1.17 29.64
C ARG A 39 17.91 0.70 30.58
N ILE A 40 18.82 -0.19 30.14
CA ILE A 40 19.99 -0.59 30.94
C ILE A 40 20.83 0.62 31.43
N PRO A 41 21.25 1.57 30.59
CA PRO A 41 22.07 2.70 31.05
C PRO A 41 21.31 3.62 32.01
N ASP A 42 20.00 3.80 31.80
CA ASP A 42 19.13 4.54 32.72
C ASP A 42 19.10 3.84 34.10
N PHE A 43 18.85 2.53 34.12
CA PHE A 43 18.85 1.72 35.34
C PHE A 43 20.15 1.90 36.13
N ILE A 44 21.31 1.71 35.48
CA ILE A 44 22.64 1.85 36.10
C ILE A 44 22.80 3.25 36.71
N THR A 45 22.41 4.28 35.97
CA THR A 45 22.54 5.68 36.39
C THR A 45 21.72 5.96 37.65
N PHE A 46 20.44 5.57 37.67
CA PHE A 46 19.58 5.80 38.82
C PHE A 46 19.90 4.90 40.00
N ALA A 47 20.30 3.64 39.77
CA ALA A 47 20.74 2.73 40.81
C ALA A 47 22.01 3.23 41.51
N ARG A 48 22.99 3.76 40.77
CA ARG A 48 24.17 4.43 41.36
C ARG A 48 23.77 5.63 42.21
N GLY A 49 22.90 6.46 41.66
CA GLY A 49 22.39 7.63 42.36
C GLY A 49 21.65 7.27 43.66
N PHE A 50 20.85 6.20 43.64
CA PHE A 50 20.11 5.71 44.81
C PHE A 50 21.04 5.04 45.84
N ASN A 51 22.00 4.23 45.40
CA ASN A 51 23.01 3.64 46.30
C ASN A 51 23.81 4.72 47.03
N ASN A 52 24.13 5.84 46.36
CA ASN A 52 24.77 6.99 46.99
C ASN A 52 23.89 7.66 48.05
N ASP A 53 22.57 7.73 47.83
CA ASP A 53 21.64 8.26 48.83
C ASP A 53 21.55 7.35 50.07
N LEU A 54 21.87 6.06 49.94
CA LEU A 54 21.92 5.09 51.04
C LEU A 54 23.27 5.05 51.78
N LYS A 55 24.23 5.89 51.38
CA LYS A 55 25.55 5.95 52.02
C LYS A 55 25.43 6.40 53.47
N GLY A 56 25.90 5.57 54.41
CA GLY A 56 25.79 5.81 55.86
C GLY A 56 24.51 5.28 56.49
N VAL A 57 23.52 4.89 55.69
CA VAL A 57 22.32 4.16 56.16
C VAL A 57 22.59 2.66 56.16
N ARG A 58 23.30 2.16 55.14
CA ARG A 58 23.70 0.75 55.00
C ARG A 58 25.10 0.48 55.53
N SER A 59 25.40 -0.80 55.77
CA SER A 59 26.75 -1.21 56.15
C SER A 59 27.77 -0.80 55.07
N PRO A 60 28.99 -0.34 55.45
CA PRO A 60 30.00 0.06 54.47
C PRO A 60 30.39 -1.07 53.50
N LEU A 61 30.26 -2.33 53.93
CA LEU A 61 30.53 -3.51 53.11
C LEU A 61 29.46 -3.68 52.01
N GLU A 62 28.18 -3.60 52.35
CA GLU A 62 27.08 -3.67 51.37
C GLU A 62 27.12 -2.53 50.35
N TYR A 63 27.35 -1.30 50.81
CA TYR A 63 27.48 -0.15 49.91
C TYR A 63 28.60 -0.37 48.88
N LYS A 64 29.78 -0.83 49.34
CA LYS A 64 30.93 -1.11 48.47
C LYS A 64 30.64 -2.27 47.51
N LYS A 65 29.97 -3.32 47.98
CA LYS A 65 29.56 -4.47 47.15
C LYS A 65 28.68 -4.02 45.98
N VAL A 66 27.55 -3.38 46.27
CA VAL A 66 26.60 -2.91 45.24
C VAL A 66 27.25 -1.88 44.30
N LYS A 67 28.13 -1.01 44.83
CA LYS A 67 28.91 -0.08 43.99
C LYS A 67 29.83 -0.84 43.02
N GLY A 68 30.47 -1.92 43.47
CA GLY A 68 31.30 -2.78 42.63
C GLY A 68 30.50 -3.45 41.51
N GLU A 69 29.34 -4.03 41.84
CA GLU A 69 28.43 -4.67 40.89
C GLU A 69 27.91 -3.68 39.83
N LEU A 70 27.48 -2.47 40.23
CA LEU A 70 27.06 -1.41 39.31
C LEU A 70 28.20 -0.90 38.42
N ASN A 71 29.45 -0.97 38.88
CA ASN A 71 30.61 -0.61 38.06
C ASN A 71 30.92 -1.71 37.05
N ALA A 72 30.88 -2.98 37.47
CA ALA A 72 31.06 -4.12 36.59
C ALA A 72 29.99 -4.17 35.49
N LEU A 73 28.71 -4.02 35.87
CA LEU A 73 27.58 -4.01 34.94
C LEU A 73 27.71 -2.88 33.89
N PHE A 74 28.18 -1.70 34.30
CA PHE A 74 28.43 -0.59 33.38
C PHE A 74 29.56 -0.87 32.40
N GLN A 75 30.65 -1.49 32.85
CA GLN A 75 31.75 -1.85 31.94
C GLN A 75 31.28 -2.87 30.89
N LEU A 76 30.55 -3.89 31.31
CA LEU A 76 29.94 -4.86 30.40
C LEU A 76 28.97 -4.19 29.42
N TYR A 77 28.16 -3.24 29.88
CA TYR A 77 27.27 -2.47 29.01
C TYR A 77 28.06 -1.69 27.95
N VAL A 78 29.13 -1.00 28.34
CA VAL A 78 29.97 -0.23 27.42
C VAL A 78 30.62 -1.13 26.38
N GLU A 79 31.09 -2.31 26.81
CA GLU A 79 31.76 -3.28 25.94
C GLU A 79 30.82 -3.95 24.93
N TYR A 80 29.61 -4.36 25.36
CA TYR A 80 28.75 -5.23 24.54
C TYR A 80 27.48 -4.58 23.98
N MET A 81 26.97 -3.50 24.60
CA MET A 81 25.61 -2.99 24.31
C MET A 81 25.56 -1.51 23.93
N SER A 82 26.58 -0.72 24.30
CA SER A 82 26.57 0.72 24.07
C SER A 82 26.49 1.06 22.58
N ASN A 83 27.26 0.37 21.72
CA ASN A 83 27.21 0.59 20.27
C ASN A 83 25.81 0.28 19.72
N LEU A 84 25.28 -0.92 20.01
CA LEU A 84 23.92 -1.33 19.58
C LEU A 84 22.84 -0.34 20.03
N ARG A 85 22.96 0.18 21.25
CA ARG A 85 22.07 1.22 21.76
C ARG A 85 22.19 2.51 20.96
N HIS A 86 23.38 2.94 20.61
CA HIS A 86 23.60 4.17 19.87
C HIS A 86 23.23 4.07 18.39
N GLU A 87 23.43 2.91 17.76
CA GLU A 87 23.26 2.71 16.33
C GLU A 87 21.85 2.25 15.92
N PHE A 88 21.14 1.51 16.78
CA PHE A 88 19.82 0.93 16.46
C PHE A 88 18.68 1.25 17.42
N ALA A 89 18.98 1.47 18.71
CA ALA A 89 17.93 1.64 19.72
C ALA A 89 17.55 3.11 19.93
N GLY A 90 18.49 3.92 20.40
CA GLY A 90 18.28 5.35 20.60
C GLY A 90 18.27 6.11 19.28
N HIS A 91 19.06 5.68 18.30
CA HIS A 91 19.11 6.25 16.95
C HIS A 91 19.06 5.12 15.92
N PHE A 92 18.92 5.47 14.65
CA PHE A 92 19.06 4.54 13.52
C PHE A 92 20.05 5.16 12.51
N LYS A 93 21.35 5.07 12.82
CA LYS A 93 22.41 5.84 12.15
C LYS A 93 22.93 5.20 10.88
N ASP A 94 23.71 5.96 10.11
CA ASP A 94 24.51 5.46 9.00
C ASP A 94 25.66 4.57 9.50
N ALA A 95 25.86 3.45 8.82
CA ALA A 95 26.89 2.45 9.04
C ALA A 95 27.11 1.71 7.72
N ASP A 96 28.23 1.01 7.58
CA ASP A 96 28.43 0.11 6.44
C ASP A 96 27.32 -0.94 6.38
N PHE A 97 26.95 -1.37 5.18
CA PHE A 97 25.87 -2.33 4.97
C PHE A 97 26.11 -3.65 5.73
N PHE A 98 27.33 -4.18 5.68
CA PHE A 98 27.66 -5.45 6.34
C PHE A 98 27.79 -5.31 7.85
N GLU A 99 28.41 -4.21 8.31
CA GLU A 99 28.50 -3.88 9.73
C GLU A 99 27.10 -3.78 10.36
N ARG A 100 26.15 -3.16 9.64
CA ARG A 100 24.76 -3.07 10.11
C ARG A 100 24.08 -4.43 10.28
N ILE A 101 24.26 -5.33 9.30
CA ILE A 101 23.70 -6.68 9.34
C ILE A 101 24.28 -7.46 10.52
N GLU A 102 25.60 -7.34 10.74
CA GLU A 102 26.29 -7.99 11.84
C GLU A 102 25.83 -7.46 13.19
N ASP A 103 25.86 -6.15 13.39
CA ASP A 103 25.47 -5.50 14.65
C ASP A 103 24.01 -5.79 15.01
N TRP A 104 23.09 -5.74 14.03
CA TRP A 104 21.70 -6.13 14.26
C TRP A 104 21.61 -7.59 14.72
N GLY A 105 22.42 -8.48 14.13
CA GLY A 105 22.53 -9.88 14.53
C GLY A 105 23.02 -10.10 15.97
N GLN A 106 23.79 -9.16 16.54
CA GLN A 106 24.30 -9.20 17.92
C GLN A 106 23.23 -8.92 18.98
N ILE A 107 22.05 -8.40 18.59
CA ILE A 107 20.91 -8.29 19.50
C ILE A 107 20.33 -9.70 19.71
N GLN A 108 20.74 -10.33 20.82
CA GLN A 108 20.48 -11.75 21.12
C GLN A 108 19.88 -11.94 22.51
N GLU A 109 19.08 -13.00 22.67
CA GLU A 109 18.35 -13.29 23.90
C GLU A 109 19.26 -13.44 25.13
N ASP A 110 20.26 -14.33 25.06
CA ASP A 110 21.15 -14.63 26.18
C ASP A 110 21.80 -13.38 26.78
N SER A 111 22.32 -12.51 25.91
CA SER A 111 22.99 -11.29 26.31
C SER A 111 22.03 -10.34 27.03
N LEU A 112 20.80 -10.19 26.53
CA LEU A 112 19.81 -9.30 27.12
C LEU A 112 19.27 -9.83 28.45
N LEU A 113 18.99 -11.14 28.53
CA LEU A 113 18.56 -11.81 29.77
C LEU A 113 19.62 -11.68 30.86
N PHE A 114 20.91 -11.82 30.50
CA PHE A 114 22.02 -11.60 31.44
C PHE A 114 21.96 -10.20 32.08
N PHE A 115 21.78 -9.14 31.29
CA PHE A 115 21.69 -7.77 31.81
C PHE A 115 20.44 -7.55 32.66
N ILE A 116 19.30 -8.13 32.27
CA ILE A 116 18.05 -8.03 33.03
C ILE A 116 18.19 -8.70 34.39
N GLN A 117 18.74 -9.92 34.43
CA GLN A 117 18.93 -10.68 35.67
C GLN A 117 19.87 -9.93 36.63
N HIS A 118 21.01 -9.43 36.16
CA HIS A 118 21.93 -8.66 36.99
C HIS A 118 21.30 -7.36 37.50
N ALA A 119 20.50 -6.67 36.67
CA ALA A 119 19.78 -5.49 37.09
C ALA A 119 18.73 -5.82 38.18
N ASP A 120 18.01 -6.94 38.04
CA ASP A 120 17.03 -7.43 38.99
C ASP A 120 17.67 -7.76 40.35
N GLU A 121 18.80 -8.47 40.35
CA GLU A 121 19.57 -8.81 41.54
C GLU A 121 20.07 -7.56 42.27
N ILE A 122 20.62 -6.58 41.54
CA ILE A 122 21.07 -5.32 42.12
C ILE A 122 19.87 -4.53 42.69
N ALA A 123 18.74 -4.52 41.98
CA ALA A 123 17.53 -3.83 42.45
C ALA A 123 16.98 -4.46 43.74
N ALA A 124 16.92 -5.79 43.83
CA ALA A 124 16.52 -6.50 45.04
C ALA A 124 17.45 -6.20 46.22
N GLN A 125 18.76 -6.07 45.96
CA GLN A 125 19.73 -5.67 46.98
C GLN A 125 19.57 -4.21 47.44
N LEU A 126 19.14 -3.30 46.56
CA LEU A 126 18.91 -1.88 46.86
C LEU A 126 17.54 -1.61 47.50
N ASP A 127 16.55 -2.43 47.18
CA ASP A 127 15.16 -2.23 47.52
C ASP A 127 14.45 -3.58 47.77
N PRO A 128 14.43 -4.06 49.02
CA PRO A 128 13.85 -5.37 49.37
C PRO A 128 12.36 -5.53 49.07
N PHE A 129 11.65 -4.41 48.85
CA PHE A 129 10.22 -4.41 48.50
C PHE A 129 9.99 -4.23 46.99
N HIS A 130 11.03 -4.44 46.17
CA HIS A 130 10.87 -4.46 44.73
C HIS A 130 10.17 -5.77 44.30
N GLN A 131 9.06 -5.65 43.57
CA GLN A 131 8.41 -6.77 42.92
C GLN A 131 8.93 -6.91 41.49
N THR A 132 9.33 -8.12 41.13
CA THR A 132 10.17 -8.42 39.94
C THR A 132 9.44 -9.20 38.85
N SER A 133 8.33 -9.87 39.17
CA SER A 133 7.60 -10.69 38.20
C SER A 133 6.57 -9.87 37.42
N ILE A 134 6.80 -9.71 36.12
CA ILE A 134 5.78 -9.25 35.18
C ILE A 134 5.26 -10.47 34.44
N THR A 135 4.00 -10.82 34.69
CA THR A 135 3.31 -11.84 33.90
C THR A 135 2.38 -11.13 32.94
N LEU A 136 2.54 -11.45 31.65
CA LEU A 136 1.66 -10.93 30.63
C LEU A 136 0.26 -11.52 30.80
N ASP A 137 -0.76 -10.67 30.70
CA ASP A 137 -2.15 -11.15 30.65
C ASP A 137 -2.32 -12.09 29.42
N PRO A 138 -2.95 -13.28 29.57
CA PRO A 138 -3.18 -14.19 28.44
C PRO A 138 -3.93 -13.57 27.25
N HIS A 139 -4.84 -12.62 27.52
CA HIS A 139 -5.54 -11.86 26.49
C HIS A 139 -4.58 -10.94 25.73
N GLU A 140 -3.72 -10.20 26.42
CA GLU A 140 -2.68 -9.36 25.79
C GLU A 140 -1.69 -10.22 24.98
N ALA A 141 -1.32 -11.39 25.50
CA ALA A 141 -0.46 -12.34 24.79
C ALA A 141 -1.09 -12.79 23.46
N ALA A 142 -2.40 -13.11 23.47
CA ALA A 142 -3.13 -13.49 22.27
C ALA A 142 -3.20 -12.35 21.24
N LEU A 143 -3.41 -11.10 21.69
CA LEU A 143 -3.41 -9.93 20.81
C LEU A 143 -2.05 -9.71 20.13
N ILE A 144 -0.95 -9.79 20.89
CA ILE A 144 0.41 -9.64 20.35
C ILE A 144 0.72 -10.77 19.36
N GLN A 145 0.33 -12.01 19.66
CA GLN A 145 0.49 -13.14 18.74
C GLN A 145 -0.31 -12.92 17.45
N GLY A 146 -1.56 -12.44 17.54
CA GLY A 146 -2.38 -12.12 16.38
C GLY A 146 -1.74 -11.07 15.46
N VAL A 147 -1.17 -10.00 16.04
CA VAL A 147 -0.40 -9.01 15.27
C VAL A 147 0.86 -9.63 14.66
N SER A 148 1.56 -10.48 15.41
CA SER A 148 2.81 -11.12 14.96
C SER A 148 2.60 -12.08 13.79
N VAL A 149 1.49 -12.83 13.77
CA VAL A 149 1.10 -13.68 12.63
C VAL A 149 0.81 -12.82 11.39
N LYS A 150 0.07 -11.72 11.55
CA LYS A 150 -0.28 -10.83 10.42
C LYS A 150 0.94 -10.14 9.79
N HIS A 151 1.94 -9.82 10.60
CA HIS A 151 3.16 -9.13 10.16
C HIS A 151 4.31 -10.09 9.84
N ASP A 152 4.09 -11.40 9.81
CA ASP A 152 5.15 -12.39 9.66
C ASP A 152 6.02 -12.17 8.41
N LEU A 153 7.35 -12.13 8.64
CA LEU A 153 8.36 -11.90 7.61
C LEU A 153 9.25 -13.11 7.37
N GLU A 154 9.17 -14.15 8.21
CA GLU A 154 10.21 -15.17 8.29
C GLU A 154 9.70 -16.58 7.96
N ASN A 155 8.39 -16.86 8.03
CA ASN A 155 7.87 -18.19 7.66
C ASN A 155 7.56 -18.34 6.16
N SER A 156 7.80 -17.33 5.32
CA SER A 156 7.64 -17.40 3.87
C SER A 156 8.81 -16.76 3.12
N PRO A 157 9.13 -17.20 1.88
CA PRO A 157 10.19 -16.61 1.10
C PRO A 157 9.77 -15.20 0.71
N ARG A 158 10.65 -14.23 0.90
CA ARG A 158 10.35 -12.82 0.62
C ARG A 158 11.50 -12.12 -0.09
N LEU A 159 11.18 -11.09 -0.86
CA LEU A 159 12.13 -10.13 -1.37
C LEU A 159 11.95 -8.81 -0.61
N GLY A 160 12.99 -8.42 0.12
CA GLY A 160 13.07 -7.15 0.84
C GLY A 160 13.94 -6.13 0.10
N ASN A 161 13.52 -4.87 0.16
CA ASN A 161 14.30 -3.73 -0.32
C ASN A 161 14.60 -2.73 0.81
N ASP A 162 14.83 -3.29 1.99
CA ASP A 162 15.16 -2.59 3.21
C ASP A 162 16.56 -2.99 3.69
N ILE A 163 17.22 -2.12 4.45
CA ILE A 163 18.64 -2.27 4.78
C ILE A 163 18.91 -3.48 5.70
N LEU A 164 17.87 -4.01 6.37
CA LEU A 164 17.95 -5.17 7.25
C LEU A 164 17.34 -6.43 6.61
N ALA A 165 17.08 -6.44 5.29
CA ALA A 165 16.45 -7.57 4.63
C ALA A 165 17.20 -8.90 4.86
N LEU A 166 18.54 -8.87 4.77
CA LEU A 166 19.41 -10.03 4.90
C LEU A 166 19.62 -10.51 6.35
N THR A 167 19.03 -9.83 7.34
CA THR A 167 19.05 -10.30 8.74
C THR A 167 17.90 -11.26 9.05
N ARG A 168 16.99 -11.48 8.09
CA ARG A 168 15.75 -12.22 8.26
C ARG A 168 15.85 -13.59 7.59
N PHE A 169 15.24 -14.58 8.20
CA PHE A 169 15.08 -15.90 7.60
C PHE A 169 14.22 -15.81 6.34
N ASN A 170 14.51 -16.67 5.36
CA ASN A 170 13.77 -16.76 4.10
C ASN A 170 13.61 -15.44 3.34
N THR A 171 14.51 -14.47 3.54
CA THR A 171 14.40 -13.17 2.88
C THR A 171 15.62 -12.91 2.01
N GLY A 172 15.39 -12.74 0.71
CA GLY A 172 16.36 -12.14 -0.20
C GLY A 172 16.36 -10.62 -0.05
N GLY A 173 17.53 -10.00 -0.12
CA GLY A 173 17.69 -8.55 0.03
C GLY A 173 18.45 -7.93 -1.14
N MET A 174 18.20 -6.65 -1.38
CA MET A 174 19.05 -5.84 -2.27
C MET A 174 20.30 -5.36 -1.53
N ILE A 175 21.43 -5.28 -2.24
CA ILE A 175 22.66 -4.69 -1.70
C ILE A 175 22.68 -3.20 -2.07
N HIS A 176 22.75 -2.34 -1.06
CA HIS A 176 22.73 -0.90 -1.19
C HIS A 176 24.16 -0.35 -1.15
N LEU A 177 24.63 0.23 -2.25
CA LEU A 177 26.05 0.62 -2.42
C LEU A 177 26.29 2.13 -2.37
N GLY A 178 25.26 2.95 -2.20
CA GLY A 178 25.38 4.41 -2.09
C GLY A 178 24.27 5.03 -1.25
N ASP A 179 24.53 6.20 -0.69
CA ASP A 179 23.61 6.96 0.17
C ASP A 179 22.21 7.18 -0.45
N LEU A 180 22.13 7.41 -1.77
CA LEU A 180 20.87 7.54 -2.52
C LEU A 180 20.01 6.27 -2.46
N GLN A 181 20.62 5.10 -2.25
CA GLN A 181 19.93 3.82 -2.05
C GLN A 181 19.78 3.47 -0.57
N THR A 182 20.81 3.74 0.23
CA THR A 182 20.86 3.39 1.66
C THR A 182 19.82 4.15 2.46
N LYS A 183 19.61 5.45 2.23
CA LYS A 183 18.62 6.24 3.00
C LYS A 183 17.19 5.72 2.80
N PRO A 184 16.70 5.52 1.57
CA PRO A 184 15.41 4.87 1.38
C PRO A 184 15.31 3.46 1.98
N ALA A 185 16.39 2.67 1.92
CA ALA A 185 16.42 1.33 2.49
C ALA A 185 16.32 1.33 4.03
N MET A 186 16.96 2.30 4.70
CA MET A 186 16.81 2.52 6.15
C MET A 186 15.39 2.94 6.51
N ILE A 187 14.80 3.85 5.73
CA ILE A 187 13.38 4.25 5.87
C ILE A 187 12.46 3.03 5.74
N ASN A 188 12.71 2.14 4.78
CA ASN A 188 11.93 0.91 4.61
C ASN A 188 12.05 -0.05 5.80
N SER A 189 13.23 -0.20 6.42
CA SER A 189 13.35 -1.04 7.62
C SER A 189 12.58 -0.45 8.80
N LEU A 190 12.66 0.87 8.99
CA LEU A 190 11.86 1.55 10.02
C LEU A 190 10.37 1.49 9.72
N ARG A 191 9.94 1.55 8.46
CA ARG A 191 8.55 1.35 8.07
C ARG A 191 8.03 -0.03 8.52
N ILE A 192 8.80 -1.09 8.25
CA ILE A 192 8.45 -2.46 8.68
C ILE A 192 8.30 -2.53 10.21
N ILE A 193 9.22 -1.92 10.95
CA ILE A 193 9.21 -1.88 12.42
C ILE A 193 8.01 -1.07 12.93
N LEU A 194 7.83 0.16 12.45
CA LEU A 194 6.76 1.08 12.88
C LEU A 194 5.37 0.56 12.52
N ASP A 195 5.21 -0.13 11.39
CA ASP A 195 3.94 -0.77 11.02
C ASP A 195 3.55 -1.83 12.05
N TYR A 196 4.51 -2.64 12.51
CA TYR A 196 4.30 -3.64 13.56
C TYR A 196 4.03 -2.99 14.93
N GLU A 197 4.85 -2.02 15.34
CA GLU A 197 4.69 -1.33 16.64
C GLU A 197 3.37 -0.52 16.70
N SER A 198 2.98 0.11 15.60
CA SER A 198 1.69 0.81 15.49
C SER A 198 0.52 -0.16 15.54
N ALA A 199 0.64 -1.36 14.94
CA ALA A 199 -0.38 -2.40 15.02
C ALA A 199 -0.53 -2.92 16.47
N LEU A 200 0.57 -3.13 17.18
CA LEU A 200 0.55 -3.45 18.61
C LEU A 200 -0.15 -2.35 19.42
N LEU A 201 0.25 -1.09 19.24
CA LEU A 201 -0.29 0.03 20.00
C LEU A 201 -1.79 0.24 19.81
N LYS A 202 -2.36 -0.20 18.67
CA LYS A 202 -3.80 -0.14 18.39
C LYS A 202 -4.61 -1.23 19.08
N VAL A 203 -4.01 -2.36 19.43
CA VAL A 203 -4.74 -3.52 19.99
C VAL A 203 -4.54 -3.68 21.50
N LEU A 204 -3.40 -3.26 22.04
CA LEU A 204 -3.07 -3.39 23.46
C LEU A 204 -4.02 -2.57 24.34
N THR A 205 -4.34 -3.08 25.53
CA THR A 205 -5.26 -2.42 26.48
C THR A 205 -4.60 -2.09 27.82
N GLN A 206 -3.59 -2.86 28.21
CA GLN A 206 -2.84 -2.64 29.44
C GLN A 206 -1.94 -1.40 29.36
N ARG A 207 -2.10 -0.48 30.32
CA ARG A 207 -1.39 0.81 30.33
C ARG A 207 0.13 0.67 30.29
N GLU A 208 0.70 -0.28 31.01
CA GLU A 208 2.15 -0.47 31.06
C GLU A 208 2.69 -0.97 29.71
N LEU A 209 1.98 -1.88 29.05
CA LEU A 209 2.32 -2.36 27.70
C LEU A 209 2.19 -1.25 26.67
N ILE A 210 1.09 -0.49 26.72
CA ILE A 210 0.89 0.70 25.88
C ILE A 210 2.04 1.69 26.05
N SER A 211 2.44 1.99 27.29
CA SER A 211 3.55 2.91 27.56
C SER A 211 4.89 2.41 27.03
N ALA A 212 5.16 1.10 27.13
CA ALA A 212 6.38 0.48 26.62
C ALA A 212 6.44 0.48 25.08
N VAL A 213 5.36 0.09 24.41
CA VAL A 213 5.29 0.10 22.94
C VAL A 213 5.27 1.53 22.40
N LYS A 214 4.53 2.44 23.03
CA LYS A 214 4.51 3.87 22.66
C LYS A 214 5.88 4.52 22.81
N THR A 215 6.71 4.07 23.76
CA THR A 215 8.11 4.50 23.89
C THR A 215 8.90 4.15 22.63
N LEU A 216 8.77 2.92 22.13
CA LEU A 216 9.44 2.47 20.90
C LEU A 216 8.93 3.27 19.69
N VAL A 217 7.61 3.37 19.51
CA VAL A 217 6.99 4.14 18.41
C VAL A 217 7.48 5.58 18.39
N VAL A 218 7.50 6.26 19.53
CA VAL A 218 7.99 7.65 19.62
C VAL A 218 9.46 7.76 19.23
N VAL A 219 10.30 6.81 19.62
CA VAL A 219 11.71 6.80 19.23
C VAL A 219 11.86 6.58 17.73
N ASP A 220 11.15 5.61 17.17
CA ASP A 220 11.29 5.24 15.76
C ASP A 220 10.64 6.22 14.80
N VAL A 221 9.55 6.90 15.19
CA VAL A 221 9.01 8.02 14.42
C VAL A 221 10.03 9.14 14.31
N ILE A 222 10.79 9.41 15.38
CA ILE A 222 11.87 10.40 15.33
C ILE A 222 13.06 9.90 14.51
N ASN A 223 13.45 8.64 14.62
CA ASN A 223 14.49 8.06 13.77
C ASN A 223 14.11 8.13 12.29
N PHE A 224 12.86 7.81 11.95
CA PHE A 224 12.32 7.94 10.60
C PHE A 224 12.41 9.38 10.11
N SER A 225 12.03 10.34 10.97
CA SER A 225 12.10 11.76 10.64
C SER A 225 13.53 12.26 10.43
N ASP A 226 14.51 11.80 11.22
CA ASP A 226 15.91 12.21 11.13
C ASP A 226 16.60 11.61 9.88
N ILE A 227 16.13 10.46 9.37
CA ILE A 227 16.60 9.90 8.09
C ILE A 227 15.91 10.57 6.91
N LEU A 228 14.66 11.01 7.06
CA LEU A 228 13.92 11.71 6.01
C LEU A 228 14.37 13.16 5.86
N PHE A 229 14.57 13.88 6.97
CA PHE A 229 14.95 15.29 7.02
C PHE A 229 16.25 15.49 7.78
N THR A 230 17.16 16.28 7.20
CA THR A 230 18.43 16.63 7.82
C THR A 230 18.20 17.53 9.02
N ARG A 231 18.70 17.09 10.18
CA ARG A 231 18.54 17.84 11.41
C ARG A 231 19.53 19.00 11.49
N PRO A 232 19.11 20.22 11.89
CA PRO A 232 20.03 21.33 12.10
C PRO A 232 20.73 21.19 13.46
N ILE A 233 21.84 20.46 13.49
CA ILE A 233 22.69 20.27 14.67
C ILE A 233 24.13 20.70 14.41
N GLN A 234 24.88 20.89 15.49
CA GLN A 234 26.29 21.26 15.41
C GLN A 234 27.11 20.13 14.76
N ALA A 235 28.02 20.49 13.86
CA ALA A 235 28.96 19.55 13.26
C ALA A 235 29.78 18.79 14.32
N GLY A 236 29.93 17.49 14.14
CA GLY A 236 30.55 16.54 15.07
C GLY A 236 29.64 16.02 16.18
N ALA A 237 28.35 16.39 16.20
CA ALA A 237 27.40 15.82 17.14
C ALA A 237 27.20 14.32 16.88
N VAL A 238 26.99 13.51 17.93
CA VAL A 238 26.78 12.05 17.81
C VAL A 238 25.57 11.70 16.92
N GLN A 239 24.62 12.63 16.80
CA GLN A 239 23.41 12.49 16.00
C GLN A 239 23.53 13.08 14.59
N GLU A 240 24.69 13.63 14.22
CA GLU A 240 24.92 14.22 12.90
C GLU A 240 24.75 13.16 11.81
N MET A 241 23.82 13.42 10.90
CA MET A 241 23.49 12.54 9.79
C MET A 241 22.77 13.35 8.72
N ASP A 242 23.15 13.15 7.46
CA ASP A 242 22.41 13.71 6.32
C ASP A 242 21.08 12.96 6.17
N GLY A 243 19.99 13.71 6.17
CA GLY A 243 18.68 13.20 5.79
C GLY A 243 18.56 13.07 4.28
N MET A 244 17.49 12.39 3.84
CA MET A 244 17.20 12.19 2.42
C MET A 244 17.05 13.52 1.67
N ASP A 245 16.58 14.59 2.31
CA ASP A 245 16.48 15.93 1.71
C ASP A 245 17.85 16.52 1.29
N THR A 246 18.90 16.30 2.08
CA THR A 246 20.27 16.67 1.71
C THR A 246 20.82 15.75 0.64
N ILE A 247 20.57 14.44 0.75
CA ILE A 247 21.04 13.46 -0.25
C ILE A 247 20.44 13.75 -1.64
N VAL A 248 19.13 13.97 -1.76
CA VAL A 248 18.53 14.28 -3.09
C VAL A 248 19.05 15.59 -3.67
N SER A 249 19.40 16.55 -2.81
CA SER A 249 20.04 17.82 -3.20
C SER A 249 21.45 17.59 -3.75
N LYS A 250 22.27 16.79 -3.06
CA LYS A 250 23.60 16.37 -3.51
C LYS A 250 23.58 15.70 -4.88
N TYR A 251 22.53 14.92 -5.19
CA TYR A 251 22.36 14.22 -6.46
C TYR A 251 21.55 15.00 -7.52
N GLY A 252 21.18 16.26 -7.24
CA GLY A 252 20.50 17.15 -8.19
C GLY A 252 19.10 16.68 -8.61
N ILE A 253 18.34 16.02 -7.73
CA ILE A 253 17.01 15.50 -8.05
C ILE A 253 15.95 16.60 -7.85
N GLN A 254 15.85 17.53 -8.79
CA GLN A 254 15.06 18.76 -8.62
C GLN A 254 13.62 18.52 -8.14
N LYS A 255 12.89 17.56 -8.72
CA LYS A 255 11.52 17.27 -8.29
C LYS A 255 11.43 16.82 -6.83
N ALA A 256 12.39 16.04 -6.34
CA ALA A 256 12.43 15.63 -4.94
C ALA A 256 12.77 16.81 -4.03
N ILE A 257 13.71 17.66 -4.45
CA ILE A 257 14.07 18.90 -3.74
C ILE A 257 12.83 19.79 -3.57
N ASP A 258 12.11 20.03 -4.67
CA ASP A 258 10.88 20.85 -4.66
C ASP A 258 9.81 20.28 -3.70
N LEU A 259 9.68 18.95 -3.63
CA LEU A 259 8.76 18.28 -2.70
C LEU A 259 9.16 18.44 -1.24
N PHE A 260 10.46 18.36 -0.92
CA PHE A 260 10.94 18.60 0.44
C PHE A 260 10.72 20.05 0.85
N GLU A 261 11.03 21.02 -0.03
CA GLU A 261 10.79 22.44 0.26
C GLU A 261 9.29 22.73 0.40
N GLU A 262 8.45 22.13 -0.45
CA GLU A 262 7.00 22.22 -0.30
C GLU A 262 6.52 21.66 1.05
N ALA A 263 7.03 20.50 1.46
CA ALA A 263 6.70 19.90 2.75
C ALA A 263 7.11 20.82 3.93
N LYS A 264 8.32 21.38 3.89
CA LYS A 264 8.84 22.29 4.92
C LYS A 264 8.03 23.58 5.03
N LEU A 265 7.54 24.12 3.91
CA LEU A 265 6.84 25.41 3.87
C LEU A 265 5.32 25.30 4.10
N LYS A 266 4.68 24.26 3.56
CA LYS A 266 3.19 24.17 3.52
C LYS A 266 2.60 23.33 4.64
N THR A 267 3.40 22.51 5.31
CA THR A 267 2.91 21.56 6.33
C THR A 267 3.42 21.91 7.73
N ARG A 268 2.78 21.32 8.74
CA ARG A 268 3.22 21.38 10.15
C ARG A 268 4.10 20.19 10.53
N MET A 269 4.60 19.42 9.56
CA MET A 269 5.34 18.18 9.79
C MET A 269 6.57 18.39 10.69
N LEU A 270 7.43 19.36 10.36
CA LEU A 270 8.63 19.66 11.18
C LEU A 270 8.28 20.13 12.59
N GLN A 271 7.24 20.95 12.75
CA GLN A 271 6.78 21.40 14.07
C GLN A 271 6.34 20.22 14.94
N ARG A 272 5.59 19.27 14.36
CA ARG A 272 5.14 18.06 15.05
C ARG A 272 6.30 17.13 15.39
N ILE A 273 7.27 16.98 14.47
CA ILE A 273 8.52 16.26 14.73
C ILE A 273 9.22 16.84 15.95
N ASP A 274 9.38 18.16 16.05
CA ASP A 274 10.05 18.80 17.19
C ASP A 274 9.31 18.61 18.52
N GLN A 275 7.98 18.67 18.50
CA GLN A 275 7.14 18.40 19.69
C GLN A 275 7.33 16.98 20.21
N ILE A 276 7.26 15.98 19.32
CA ILE A 276 7.46 14.57 19.68
C ILE A 276 8.92 14.33 20.10
N ARG A 277 9.88 14.97 19.42
CA ARG A 277 11.31 14.88 19.74
C ARG A 277 11.60 15.35 21.16
N HIS A 278 10.89 16.37 21.65
CA HIS A 278 11.03 16.82 23.03
C HIS A 278 10.66 15.73 24.03
N VAL A 279 9.55 15.01 23.81
CA VAL A 279 9.13 13.89 24.67
C VAL A 279 10.09 12.70 24.53
N ARG A 280 10.51 12.39 23.29
CA ARG A 280 11.54 11.37 23.02
C ARG A 280 12.80 11.60 23.84
N ASN A 281 13.23 12.85 23.93
CA ASN A 281 14.45 13.28 24.61
C ASN A 281 14.35 13.36 26.13
N ILE A 282 13.22 13.07 26.78
CA ILE A 282 13.12 13.19 28.24
C ILE A 282 12.61 11.92 28.92
N ILE A 283 11.91 11.04 28.20
CA ILE A 283 11.41 9.79 28.78
C ILE A 283 11.57 8.57 27.86
N CYS A 284 11.58 8.74 26.53
CA CYS A 284 11.63 7.58 25.65
C CYS A 284 13.06 7.05 25.46
N ALA A 285 13.95 7.83 24.82
CA ALA A 285 15.32 7.38 24.51
C ALA A 285 16.29 7.39 25.71
N HIS A 286 15.92 8.12 26.76
CA HIS A 286 16.52 8.11 28.09
C HIS A 286 15.50 8.70 29.08
N ILE A 287 15.74 8.52 30.38
CA ILE A 287 14.92 9.13 31.43
C ILE A 287 15.64 10.38 31.94
N ASP A 288 15.01 11.55 31.80
CA ASP A 288 15.56 12.82 32.28
C ASP A 288 15.76 12.78 33.79
N GLY A 289 16.95 13.18 34.27
CA GLY A 289 17.34 13.07 35.67
C GLY A 289 16.61 14.04 36.61
N PRO A 290 16.52 15.34 36.27
CA PRO A 290 15.85 16.35 37.08
C PRO A 290 14.32 16.21 37.24
N LEU A 291 13.58 15.80 36.20
CA LEU A 291 12.11 15.81 36.23
C LEU A 291 11.51 14.66 37.07
N PRO A 292 10.46 14.87 37.89
CA PRO A 292 9.72 13.80 38.54
C PRO A 292 9.12 12.78 37.55
N LEU A 293 9.04 11.51 37.95
CA LEU A 293 8.51 10.44 37.08
C LEU A 293 7.05 10.68 36.67
N ALA A 294 6.23 11.25 37.57
CA ALA A 294 4.85 11.63 37.26
C ALA A 294 4.76 12.65 36.11
N ASP A 295 5.66 13.64 36.09
CA ASP A 295 5.69 14.64 35.01
C ASP A 295 6.14 14.01 33.68
N LEU A 296 7.07 13.05 33.73
CA LEU A 296 7.49 12.30 32.55
C LEU A 296 6.35 11.44 31.99
N TYR A 297 5.58 10.77 32.85
CA TYR A 297 4.37 10.05 32.42
C TYR A 297 3.34 10.98 31.80
N ASN A 298 3.04 12.11 32.45
CA ASN A 298 2.07 13.07 31.93
C ASN A 298 2.44 13.57 30.53
N ARG A 299 3.74 13.72 30.24
CA ARG A 299 4.22 14.11 28.91
C ARG A 299 4.09 13.00 27.87
N LEU A 300 4.39 11.75 28.24
CA LEU A 300 4.21 10.61 27.34
C LEU A 300 2.71 10.33 27.08
N ASP A 301 1.90 10.34 28.13
CA ASP A 301 0.45 10.11 28.06
C ASP A 301 -0.26 11.25 27.32
N GLY A 302 0.25 12.48 27.44
CA GLY A 302 -0.27 13.65 26.73
C GLY A 302 -0.06 13.64 25.21
N LEU A 303 0.84 12.81 24.66
CA LEU A 303 0.94 12.63 23.21
C LEU A 303 -0.18 11.71 22.72
N SER A 304 -1.04 12.17 21.81
CA SER A 304 -2.07 11.29 21.27
C SER A 304 -1.47 10.19 20.37
N THR A 305 -1.92 8.96 20.54
CA THR A 305 -1.55 7.84 19.64
C THR A 305 -1.90 8.14 18.19
N ASN A 306 -3.07 8.76 17.96
CA ASN A 306 -3.51 9.15 16.61
C ASN A 306 -2.63 10.25 16.02
N GLU A 307 -2.13 11.18 16.83
CA GLU A 307 -1.21 12.23 16.36
C GLU A 307 0.15 11.67 15.96
N ILE A 308 0.68 10.71 16.72
CA ILE A 308 1.97 10.06 16.43
C ILE A 308 1.85 9.23 15.15
N ILE A 309 0.85 8.35 15.07
CA ILE A 309 0.63 7.48 13.91
C ILE A 309 0.26 8.32 12.67
N GLY A 310 -0.54 9.37 12.83
CA GLY A 310 -0.87 10.28 11.73
C GLY A 310 0.34 11.01 11.17
N LEU A 311 1.32 11.41 12.01
CA LEU A 311 2.57 12.01 11.54
C LEU A 311 3.40 10.99 10.75
N TYR A 312 3.51 9.77 11.26
CA TYR A 312 4.18 8.66 10.58
C TYR A 312 3.55 8.38 9.20
N GLU A 313 2.22 8.24 9.13
CA GLU A 313 1.49 8.04 7.87
C GLU A 313 1.77 9.17 6.86
N HIS A 314 1.81 10.43 7.33
CA HIS A 314 2.09 11.59 6.47
C HIS A 314 3.54 11.58 5.95
N MET A 315 4.51 11.21 6.79
CA MET A 315 5.91 11.04 6.37
C MET A 315 6.09 9.88 5.37
N CYS A 316 5.39 8.75 5.55
CA CYS A 316 5.39 7.65 4.59
C CYS A 316 4.84 8.07 3.23
N GLN A 317 3.73 8.80 3.20
CA GLN A 317 3.16 9.31 1.94
C GLN A 317 4.12 10.27 1.24
N LEU A 318 4.79 11.15 1.99
CA LEU A 318 5.80 12.05 1.45
C LEU A 318 6.97 11.25 0.84
N PHE A 319 7.49 10.27 1.59
CA PHE A 319 8.55 9.38 1.12
C PHE A 319 8.17 8.65 -0.17
N GLU A 320 6.96 8.08 -0.24
CA GLU A 320 6.48 7.43 -1.46
C GLU A 320 6.39 8.41 -2.65
N LYS A 321 5.89 9.63 -2.42
CA LYS A 321 5.83 10.67 -3.46
C LYS A 321 7.23 11.07 -3.94
N ILE A 322 8.20 11.17 -3.03
CA ILE A 322 9.62 11.43 -3.37
C ILE A 322 10.18 10.28 -4.22
N CYS A 323 9.96 9.03 -3.84
CA CYS A 323 10.45 7.87 -4.59
C CYS A 323 9.82 7.77 -5.99
N LYS A 324 8.59 8.26 -6.19
CA LYS A 324 7.93 8.38 -7.51
C LYS A 324 8.47 9.53 -8.37
N SER A 325 9.22 10.47 -7.80
CA SER A 325 9.63 11.69 -8.50
C SER A 325 10.76 11.46 -9.52
N ASP A 326 11.56 10.40 -9.34
CA ASP A 326 12.70 10.04 -10.18
C ASP A 326 12.88 8.51 -10.27
N ASN A 327 13.17 7.99 -11.47
CA ASN A 327 13.35 6.55 -11.71
C ASN A 327 14.49 5.93 -10.90
N ARG A 328 15.50 6.71 -10.47
CA ARG A 328 16.59 6.21 -9.61
C ARG A 328 16.11 5.84 -8.21
N LEU A 329 14.98 6.41 -7.77
CA LEU A 329 14.38 6.17 -6.46
C LEU A 329 13.18 5.21 -6.53
N SER A 330 12.65 4.93 -7.73
CA SER A 330 11.41 4.15 -7.86
C SER A 330 11.55 2.72 -7.33
N ILE A 331 12.76 2.15 -7.37
CA ILE A 331 13.02 0.81 -6.82
C ILE A 331 12.77 0.77 -5.31
N SER A 332 13.04 1.85 -4.59
CA SER A 332 12.82 2.01 -3.15
C SER A 332 11.35 1.84 -2.72
N GLN A 333 10.41 1.85 -3.67
CA GLN A 333 8.99 1.62 -3.42
C GLN A 333 8.61 0.15 -3.34
N LEU A 334 9.49 -0.76 -3.75
CA LEU A 334 9.21 -2.19 -3.70
C LEU A 334 8.99 -2.59 -2.23
N PRO A 335 7.76 -2.99 -1.84
CA PRO A 335 7.51 -3.44 -0.49
C PRO A 335 8.19 -4.78 -0.24
N ASN A 336 8.20 -5.22 1.01
CA ASN A 336 8.65 -6.57 1.33
C ASN A 336 7.66 -7.61 0.81
N THR A 337 7.93 -8.17 -0.37
CA THR A 337 6.97 -8.96 -1.14
C THR A 337 7.19 -10.46 -0.93
N PRO A 338 6.15 -11.25 -0.64
CA PRO A 338 6.25 -12.71 -0.65
C PRO A 338 6.56 -13.24 -2.04
N LEU A 339 7.52 -14.14 -2.13
CA LEU A 339 7.87 -14.87 -3.34
C LEU A 339 7.22 -16.25 -3.28
N ARG A 340 6.22 -16.47 -4.14
CA ARG A 340 5.59 -17.77 -4.30
C ARG A 340 6.49 -18.69 -5.12
N ARG A 341 6.50 -20.00 -4.81
CA ARG A 341 7.28 -21.06 -5.48
C ARG A 341 8.80 -20.96 -5.38
N VAL A 342 9.31 -20.05 -4.58
CA VAL A 342 10.70 -20.13 -4.14
C VAL A 342 10.71 -21.10 -2.97
N LEU A 343 11.48 -22.19 -3.06
CA LEU A 343 11.55 -23.21 -1.99
C LEU A 343 12.26 -22.70 -0.72
N GLY A 344 12.66 -21.43 -0.70
CA GLY A 344 13.47 -20.80 0.32
C GLY A 344 14.67 -20.12 -0.30
N PHE A 345 15.27 -19.21 0.47
CA PHE A 345 16.57 -18.67 0.13
C PHE A 345 17.65 -19.53 0.77
N SER A 346 18.74 -19.79 0.04
CA SER A 346 19.92 -20.46 0.60
C SER A 346 20.62 -19.62 1.66
N HIS A 347 20.38 -18.29 1.67
CA HIS A 347 20.88 -17.39 2.71
C HIS A 347 20.09 -17.59 4.00
N GLN A 348 20.81 -17.96 5.06
CA GLN A 348 20.33 -17.95 6.43
C GLN A 348 21.13 -16.88 7.16
N PRO A 349 20.49 -15.98 7.95
CA PRO A 349 21.24 -15.05 8.78
C PRO A 349 22.17 -15.83 9.73
N SER A 350 23.30 -15.21 10.08
CA SER A 350 24.37 -15.87 10.83
C SER A 350 23.92 -16.41 12.19
N THR A 351 22.91 -15.78 12.83
CA THR A 351 22.34 -16.20 14.12
C THR A 351 20.85 -15.87 14.26
N ALA A 352 20.04 -16.81 14.74
CA ALA A 352 18.70 -16.54 15.25
C ALA A 352 18.74 -15.71 16.53
N TYR A 353 17.63 -15.03 16.88
CA TYR A 353 17.56 -14.24 18.11
C TYR A 353 17.82 -15.09 19.37
N ASP A 354 17.27 -16.30 19.40
CA ASP A 354 17.41 -17.32 20.46
C ASP A 354 18.57 -18.31 20.20
N ARG A 355 19.40 -18.05 19.17
CA ARG A 355 20.50 -18.91 18.71
C ARG A 355 20.09 -20.33 18.31
N GLN A 356 18.80 -20.63 18.19
CA GLN A 356 18.35 -21.93 17.72
C GLN A 356 18.61 -22.06 16.22
N SER A 357 18.91 -23.29 15.76
CA SER A 357 19.00 -23.57 14.33
C SER A 357 17.64 -23.36 13.71
N VAL A 358 17.52 -22.44 12.75
CA VAL A 358 16.27 -22.29 12.02
C VAL A 358 16.15 -23.47 11.06
N PRO A 359 15.11 -24.31 11.20
CA PRO A 359 14.92 -25.43 10.30
C PRO A 359 14.73 -24.90 8.88
N PRO A 360 15.24 -25.61 7.85
CA PRO A 360 14.91 -25.28 6.48
C PRO A 360 13.39 -25.25 6.36
N THR A 361 12.86 -24.17 5.80
CA THR A 361 11.42 -24.03 5.71
C THR A 361 10.91 -24.97 4.63
N GLU A 362 10.18 -26.01 5.06
CA GLU A 362 9.43 -26.86 4.16
C GLU A 362 8.25 -26.05 3.62
N PHE A 363 8.24 -25.81 2.31
CA PHE A 363 7.12 -25.16 1.65
C PHE A 363 6.26 -26.20 0.96
N ASP A 364 5.04 -26.34 1.45
CA ASP A 364 3.99 -27.08 0.75
C ASP A 364 3.45 -26.21 -0.39
N PHE A 365 3.35 -26.80 -1.58
CA PHE A 365 2.56 -26.21 -2.65
C PHE A 365 1.10 -26.11 -2.18
N PRO A 366 0.34 -25.10 -2.61
CA PRO A 366 -1.09 -25.07 -2.34
C PRO A 366 -1.71 -26.38 -2.84
N ASP A 367 -2.48 -27.05 -2.00
CA ASP A 367 -3.28 -28.17 -2.46
C ASP A 367 -4.34 -27.63 -3.44
N TYR A 368 -4.54 -28.34 -4.53
CA TYR A 368 -5.55 -28.03 -5.55
C TYR A 368 -6.73 -28.99 -5.44
N ASP A 369 -6.98 -29.50 -4.24
CA ASP A 369 -8.18 -30.25 -3.93
C ASP A 369 -9.43 -29.34 -3.87
N GLU A 370 -10.59 -29.97 -3.95
CA GLU A 370 -11.87 -29.26 -3.95
C GLU A 370 -12.14 -28.49 -2.63
N PRO A 371 -11.84 -29.03 -1.43
CA PRO A 371 -11.94 -28.27 -0.18
C PRO A 371 -11.13 -26.96 -0.18
N THR A 372 -9.88 -27.00 -0.64
CA THR A 372 -9.00 -25.82 -0.67
C THR A 372 -9.48 -24.80 -1.69
N MET A 373 -9.89 -25.24 -2.89
CA MET A 373 -10.51 -24.33 -3.87
C MET A 373 -11.77 -23.66 -3.33
N ASN A 374 -12.63 -24.40 -2.62
CA ASN A 374 -13.83 -23.84 -2.00
C ASN A 374 -13.49 -22.81 -0.92
N ALA A 375 -12.45 -23.04 -0.10
CA ALA A 375 -12.01 -22.08 0.91
C ALA A 375 -11.57 -20.75 0.27
N TYR A 376 -10.70 -20.79 -0.73
CA TYR A 376 -10.24 -19.57 -1.44
C TYR A 376 -11.36 -18.90 -2.24
N TRP A 377 -12.25 -19.68 -2.85
CA TRP A 377 -13.44 -19.12 -3.52
C TRP A 377 -14.37 -18.42 -2.51
N GLY A 378 -14.53 -19.01 -1.32
CA GLY A 378 -15.27 -18.42 -0.21
C GLY A 378 -14.67 -17.08 0.25
N LYS A 379 -13.34 -16.98 0.38
CA LYS A 379 -12.62 -15.72 0.66
C LYS A 379 -12.94 -14.65 -0.39
N LEU A 380 -12.85 -15.01 -1.67
CA LEU A 380 -13.18 -14.11 -2.80
C LEU A 380 -14.64 -13.65 -2.79
N LEU A 381 -15.58 -14.55 -2.48
CA LEU A 381 -16.99 -14.22 -2.32
C LEU A 381 -17.25 -13.31 -1.11
N ALA A 382 -16.55 -13.52 0.00
CA ALA A 382 -16.67 -12.68 1.20
C ALA A 382 -16.02 -11.29 1.02
N GLY A 383 -15.18 -11.13 0.01
CA GLY A 383 -14.38 -9.90 -0.17
C GLY A 383 -13.25 -9.79 0.85
N VAL A 384 -12.81 -10.92 1.41
CA VAL A 384 -11.73 -11.02 2.40
C VAL A 384 -10.52 -11.64 1.70
N GLU A 385 -9.32 -11.11 1.93
CA GLU A 385 -8.06 -11.65 1.38
C GLU A 385 -8.12 -11.86 -0.16
N ILE A 386 -8.70 -10.87 -0.85
CA ILE A 386 -9.03 -10.97 -2.29
C ILE A 386 -7.79 -11.25 -3.13
N GLU A 387 -6.66 -10.59 -2.85
CA GLU A 387 -5.41 -10.78 -3.60
C GLU A 387 -4.89 -12.21 -3.48
N GLU A 388 -4.93 -12.77 -2.26
CA GLU A 388 -4.48 -14.14 -2.00
C GLU A 388 -5.30 -15.16 -2.80
N GLY A 389 -6.64 -15.00 -2.81
CA GLY A 389 -7.54 -15.85 -3.58
C GLY A 389 -7.36 -15.70 -5.09
N ILE A 390 -7.15 -14.48 -5.59
CA ILE A 390 -6.91 -14.23 -7.02
C ILE A 390 -5.62 -14.91 -7.48
N GLU A 391 -4.55 -14.76 -6.70
CA GLU A 391 -3.26 -15.39 -6.98
C GLU A 391 -3.37 -16.92 -6.95
N TYR A 392 -4.09 -17.48 -5.97
CA TYR A 392 -4.35 -18.92 -5.89
C TYR A 392 -5.01 -19.47 -7.16
N PHE A 393 -6.07 -18.83 -7.69
CA PHE A 393 -6.73 -19.32 -8.89
C PHE A 393 -5.92 -19.11 -10.18
N ASN A 394 -5.18 -18.00 -10.27
CA ASN A 394 -4.23 -17.80 -11.38
C ASN A 394 -3.19 -18.93 -11.45
N ASP A 395 -2.69 -19.34 -10.28
CA ASP A 395 -1.81 -20.50 -10.17
C ASP A 395 -2.54 -21.81 -10.51
N ALA A 396 -3.74 -22.02 -9.97
CA ALA A 396 -4.50 -23.25 -10.18
C ALA A 396 -4.85 -23.48 -11.66
N PHE A 397 -5.11 -22.43 -12.46
CA PHE A 397 -5.35 -22.58 -13.90
C PHE A 397 -4.14 -23.10 -14.69
N THR A 398 -2.93 -22.94 -14.17
CA THR A 398 -1.70 -23.41 -14.81
C THR A 398 -1.20 -24.73 -14.21
N PHE A 399 -1.35 -24.94 -12.90
CA PHE A 399 -0.66 -26.03 -12.19
C PHE A 399 -1.57 -27.07 -11.55
N SER A 400 -2.89 -26.83 -11.42
CA SER A 400 -3.78 -27.87 -10.89
C SER A 400 -3.78 -29.11 -11.80
N PRO A 401 -3.98 -30.32 -11.26
CA PRO A 401 -3.97 -31.57 -12.01
C PRO A 401 -4.83 -31.52 -13.29
N GLU A 402 -4.29 -32.09 -14.37
CA GLU A 402 -5.02 -32.24 -15.64
C GLU A 402 -6.06 -33.35 -15.54
N LEU A 403 -7.19 -33.16 -16.22
CA LEU A 403 -8.27 -34.13 -16.33
C LEU A 403 -8.11 -34.90 -17.63
N GLU A 404 -7.84 -36.20 -17.53
CA GLU A 404 -7.55 -37.05 -18.71
C GLU A 404 -8.70 -37.09 -19.72
N ASP A 405 -9.95 -37.04 -19.26
CA ASP A 405 -11.14 -37.22 -20.10
C ASP A 405 -11.71 -35.94 -20.72
N SER A 406 -11.09 -34.78 -20.52
CA SER A 406 -11.65 -33.49 -20.93
C SER A 406 -10.65 -32.68 -21.76
N VAL A 407 -10.84 -32.69 -23.08
CA VAL A 407 -9.98 -32.00 -24.05
C VAL A 407 -10.80 -31.01 -24.92
N THR A 408 -10.24 -29.84 -25.16
CA THR A 408 -10.69 -28.89 -26.19
C THR A 408 -9.68 -28.86 -27.31
N ARG A 409 -10.16 -28.87 -28.56
CA ARG A 409 -9.31 -28.85 -29.76
C ARG A 409 -9.49 -27.53 -30.50
N ASN A 410 -8.38 -26.86 -30.78
CA ASN A 410 -8.33 -25.67 -31.59
C ASN A 410 -7.66 -25.95 -32.93
N ILE A 411 -8.15 -25.30 -33.97
CA ILE A 411 -7.55 -25.36 -35.30
C ILE A 411 -6.78 -24.06 -35.49
N VAL A 412 -5.46 -24.17 -35.64
CA VAL A 412 -4.57 -23.04 -35.85
C VAL A 412 -4.14 -23.02 -37.31
N HIS A 413 -4.34 -21.87 -37.97
CA HIS A 413 -3.90 -21.67 -39.34
C HIS A 413 -2.61 -20.85 -39.38
N GLU A 414 -1.55 -21.43 -39.94
CA GLU A 414 -0.29 -20.74 -40.21
C GLU A 414 0.06 -20.77 -41.70
N GLY A 415 -0.30 -19.68 -42.40
CA GLY A 415 -0.17 -19.62 -43.85
C GLY A 415 -1.19 -20.56 -44.51
N ASN A 416 -0.71 -21.51 -45.32
CA ASN A 416 -1.54 -22.55 -45.92
C ASN A 416 -1.58 -23.85 -45.08
N MET A 417 -0.92 -23.88 -43.91
CA MET A 417 -0.86 -25.06 -43.05
C MET A 417 -1.90 -24.97 -41.93
N GLU A 418 -2.52 -26.11 -41.62
CA GLU A 418 -3.49 -26.28 -40.55
C GLU A 418 -2.89 -27.22 -39.49
N TYR A 419 -2.83 -26.75 -38.25
CA TYR A 419 -2.40 -27.53 -37.09
C TYR A 419 -3.56 -27.68 -36.10
N ARG A 420 -3.62 -28.81 -35.41
CA ARG A 420 -4.57 -29.01 -34.30
C ARG A 420 -3.83 -28.89 -32.98
N GLU A 421 -4.26 -27.96 -32.14
CA GLU A 421 -3.80 -27.84 -30.76
C GLU A 421 -4.84 -28.49 -29.83
N GLU A 422 -4.37 -29.33 -28.91
CA GLU A 422 -5.20 -29.97 -27.90
C GLU A 422 -4.91 -29.36 -26.53
N HIS A 423 -5.95 -28.87 -25.85
CA HIS A 423 -5.86 -28.27 -24.52
C HIS A 423 -6.68 -29.09 -23.53
N ARG A 424 -6.03 -29.58 -22.48
CA ARG A 424 -6.67 -30.38 -21.43
C ARG A 424 -7.29 -29.49 -20.36
N TYR A 425 -8.45 -29.90 -19.85
CA TYR A 425 -9.02 -29.28 -18.66
C TYR A 425 -8.14 -29.59 -17.46
N ARG A 426 -8.18 -28.70 -16.47
CA ARG A 426 -7.56 -28.92 -15.16
C ARG A 426 -8.64 -28.87 -14.09
N LEU A 427 -8.33 -29.33 -12.87
CA LEU A 427 -9.26 -29.27 -11.75
C LEU A 427 -9.83 -27.86 -11.55
N ALA A 428 -9.01 -26.81 -11.65
CA ALA A 428 -9.47 -25.43 -11.54
C ALA A 428 -10.50 -25.05 -12.61
N HIS A 429 -10.33 -25.52 -13.85
CA HIS A 429 -11.28 -25.28 -14.93
C HIS A 429 -12.63 -25.95 -14.64
N LYS A 430 -12.61 -27.20 -14.18
CA LYS A 430 -13.81 -27.93 -13.79
C LYS A 430 -14.49 -27.28 -12.59
N PHE A 431 -13.73 -26.81 -11.61
CA PHE A 431 -14.25 -26.08 -10.47
C PHE A 431 -15.03 -24.83 -10.90
N ILE A 432 -14.43 -23.99 -11.75
CA ILE A 432 -15.13 -22.81 -12.30
C ILE A 432 -16.38 -23.20 -13.09
N ASP A 433 -16.28 -24.28 -13.88
CA ASP A 433 -17.42 -24.79 -14.66
C ASP A 433 -18.60 -25.16 -13.76
N ILE A 434 -18.32 -25.86 -12.66
CA ILE A 434 -19.30 -26.22 -11.62
C ILE A 434 -19.88 -24.97 -10.98
N GLN A 435 -19.02 -24.05 -10.48
CA GLN A 435 -19.45 -22.81 -9.84
C GLN A 435 -20.42 -22.01 -10.72
N PHE A 436 -20.14 -21.91 -12.01
CA PHE A 436 -21.03 -21.21 -12.96
C PHE A 436 -22.32 -21.98 -13.23
N SER A 437 -22.25 -23.30 -13.39
CA SER A 437 -23.44 -24.12 -13.63
C SER A 437 -24.44 -24.14 -12.46
N GLU A 438 -23.94 -24.11 -11.22
CA GLU A 438 -24.76 -24.13 -10.00
C GLU A 438 -25.30 -22.74 -9.63
N ASN A 439 -24.55 -21.67 -9.95
CA ASN A 439 -24.87 -20.29 -9.57
C ASN A 439 -25.26 -19.42 -10.79
N ARG A 440 -25.86 -20.04 -11.82
CA ARG A 440 -26.38 -19.32 -12.98
C ARG A 440 -27.31 -18.20 -12.53
N CYS A 441 -27.19 -17.03 -13.16
CA CYS A 441 -27.84 -15.76 -12.80
C CYS A 441 -27.18 -14.94 -11.68
N ASN A 442 -26.09 -15.41 -11.05
CA ASN A 442 -25.36 -14.63 -10.07
C ASN A 442 -24.11 -13.95 -10.66
N ILE A 443 -24.26 -12.68 -11.07
CA ILE A 443 -23.18 -11.88 -11.65
C ILE A 443 -21.94 -11.76 -10.73
N LYS A 444 -22.09 -11.96 -9.41
CA LYS A 444 -20.98 -11.94 -8.47
C LYS A 444 -19.92 -12.98 -8.81
N TYR A 445 -20.32 -14.17 -9.26
CA TYR A 445 -19.41 -15.25 -9.62
C TYR A 445 -18.64 -14.93 -10.90
N LEU A 446 -19.32 -14.34 -11.89
CA LEU A 446 -18.67 -13.84 -13.11
C LEU A 446 -17.65 -12.73 -12.79
N ASN A 447 -18.01 -11.80 -11.91
CA ASN A 447 -17.13 -10.72 -11.48
C ASN A 447 -15.88 -11.23 -10.74
N ILE A 448 -15.97 -12.34 -10.00
CA ILE A 448 -14.80 -12.98 -9.38
C ILE A 448 -13.85 -13.50 -10.47
N LEU A 449 -14.35 -14.27 -11.44
CA LEU A 449 -13.50 -14.76 -12.54
C LEU A 449 -12.91 -13.60 -13.35
N HIS A 450 -13.70 -12.57 -13.63
CA HIS A 450 -13.25 -11.37 -14.33
C HIS A 450 -12.09 -10.68 -13.60
N ARG A 451 -12.17 -10.58 -12.27
CA ARG A 451 -11.06 -10.08 -11.43
C ARG A 451 -9.82 -10.96 -11.52
N ILE A 452 -9.99 -12.30 -11.44
CA ILE A 452 -8.87 -13.25 -11.54
C ILE A 452 -8.12 -13.06 -12.87
N ILE A 453 -8.85 -13.06 -13.99
CA ILE A 453 -8.29 -12.90 -15.34
C ILE A 453 -7.60 -11.54 -15.51
N THR A 454 -8.18 -10.47 -14.96
CA THR A 454 -7.69 -9.10 -15.17
C THR A 454 -6.43 -8.80 -14.36
N PHE A 455 -6.24 -9.44 -13.19
CA PHE A 455 -5.13 -9.13 -12.26
C PHE A 455 -3.75 -9.40 -12.87
N ASN A 456 -3.47 -10.62 -13.32
CA ASN A 456 -2.14 -11.00 -13.86
C ASN A 456 -2.14 -11.32 -15.36
N ASN A 457 -3.27 -11.14 -16.07
CA ASN A 457 -3.42 -11.46 -17.48
C ASN A 457 -2.87 -12.86 -17.81
N ILE A 458 -3.65 -13.90 -17.49
CA ILE A 458 -3.29 -15.31 -17.69
C ILE A 458 -2.98 -15.71 -19.14
N GLY A 459 -3.11 -14.79 -20.09
CA GLY A 459 -2.87 -15.04 -21.51
C GLY A 459 -4.05 -15.73 -22.18
N SER A 460 -3.78 -16.37 -23.32
CA SER A 460 -4.81 -17.15 -24.03
C SER A 460 -5.18 -18.39 -23.21
N SER A 461 -6.48 -18.66 -23.04
CA SER A 461 -6.97 -19.89 -22.40
C SER A 461 -8.16 -20.47 -23.16
N PRO A 462 -7.91 -21.39 -24.12
CA PRO A 462 -8.97 -22.03 -24.91
C PRO A 462 -10.04 -22.76 -24.08
N VAL A 463 -9.64 -23.32 -22.94
CA VAL A 463 -10.56 -24.03 -22.03
C VAL A 463 -11.55 -23.05 -21.39
N LEU A 464 -11.06 -21.93 -20.84
CA LEU A 464 -11.93 -20.90 -20.27
C LEU A 464 -12.78 -20.23 -21.35
N VAL A 465 -12.23 -19.99 -22.55
CA VAL A 465 -12.99 -19.45 -23.70
C VAL A 465 -14.20 -20.34 -24.01
N LYS A 466 -14.02 -21.67 -24.06
CA LYS A 466 -15.13 -22.60 -24.32
C LYS A 466 -16.19 -22.58 -23.23
N ILE A 467 -15.78 -22.52 -21.96
CA ILE A 467 -16.72 -22.38 -20.81
C ILE A 467 -17.52 -21.09 -20.97
N LEU A 468 -16.83 -19.96 -21.22
CA LEU A 468 -17.46 -18.65 -21.36
C LEU A 468 -18.40 -18.54 -22.57
N LEU A 469 -18.05 -19.12 -23.71
CA LEU A 469 -18.94 -19.19 -24.88
C LEU A 469 -20.22 -19.97 -24.59
N ARG A 470 -20.11 -21.09 -23.85
CA ARG A 470 -21.28 -21.88 -23.43
C ARG A 470 -22.16 -21.08 -22.47
N GLU A 471 -21.56 -20.47 -21.45
CA GLU A 471 -22.31 -19.70 -20.48
C GLU A 471 -22.94 -18.44 -21.11
N TYR A 472 -22.28 -17.78 -22.06
CA TYR A 472 -22.84 -16.63 -22.78
C TYR A 472 -24.24 -16.88 -23.35
N GLU A 473 -24.45 -18.05 -23.96
CA GLU A 473 -25.74 -18.44 -24.56
C GLU A 473 -26.81 -18.80 -23.50
N LEU A 474 -26.40 -19.07 -22.26
CA LEU A 474 -27.28 -19.44 -21.15
C LEU A 474 -27.68 -18.24 -20.29
N TYR A 475 -26.85 -17.20 -20.20
CA TYR A 475 -27.19 -15.97 -19.49
C TYR A 475 -28.20 -15.14 -20.29
N ALA A 476 -29.26 -14.70 -19.62
CA ALA A 476 -30.28 -13.84 -20.25
C ALA A 476 -29.98 -12.34 -20.07
N ASP A 477 -29.27 -11.95 -19.01
CA ASP A 477 -29.07 -10.55 -18.65
C ASP A 477 -27.87 -9.91 -19.37
N ASP A 478 -28.06 -8.67 -19.80
CA ASP A 478 -27.05 -7.93 -20.56
C ASP A 478 -25.79 -7.64 -19.74
N ASN A 479 -25.88 -7.51 -18.41
CA ASN A 479 -24.73 -7.17 -17.58
C ASN A 479 -23.74 -8.34 -17.49
N SER A 480 -24.23 -9.55 -17.23
CA SER A 480 -23.42 -10.78 -17.28
C SER A 480 -22.81 -10.98 -18.66
N LYS A 481 -23.59 -10.76 -19.73
CA LYS A 481 -23.07 -10.84 -21.11
C LYS A 481 -21.92 -9.87 -21.35
N LYS A 482 -22.00 -8.61 -20.91
CA LYS A 482 -20.90 -7.63 -21.06
C LYS A 482 -19.62 -8.12 -20.39
N VAL A 483 -19.72 -8.61 -19.15
CA VAL A 483 -18.56 -9.12 -18.40
C VAL A 483 -17.93 -10.32 -19.14
N ILE A 484 -18.76 -11.21 -19.69
CA ILE A 484 -18.27 -12.33 -20.51
C ILE A 484 -17.57 -11.85 -21.78
N LEU A 485 -18.12 -10.87 -22.51
CA LEU A 485 -17.48 -10.35 -23.73
C LEU A 485 -16.10 -9.73 -23.45
N ASP A 486 -15.93 -9.01 -22.34
CA ASP A 486 -14.63 -8.47 -21.93
C ASP A 486 -13.65 -9.55 -21.46
N MET A 487 -14.13 -10.63 -20.82
CA MET A 487 -13.25 -11.78 -20.52
C MET A 487 -12.81 -12.50 -21.80
N LEU A 488 -13.71 -12.66 -22.79
CA LEU A 488 -13.38 -13.30 -24.07
C LEU A 488 -12.30 -12.52 -24.84
N SER A 489 -12.36 -11.19 -24.92
CA SER A 489 -11.29 -10.41 -25.56
C SER A 489 -9.93 -10.59 -24.90
N LYS A 490 -9.91 -10.84 -23.58
CA LYS A 490 -8.69 -11.10 -22.80
C LYS A 490 -8.21 -12.55 -22.87
N LEU A 491 -9.04 -13.52 -23.25
CA LEU A 491 -8.65 -14.94 -23.25
C LEU A 491 -8.51 -15.55 -24.65
N SER A 492 -9.05 -14.92 -25.68
CA SER A 492 -9.10 -15.50 -27.03
C SER A 492 -7.97 -15.05 -27.95
N ASP A 493 -7.51 -15.94 -28.83
CA ASP A 493 -6.60 -15.57 -29.91
C ASP A 493 -7.37 -15.22 -31.21
N MET A 494 -6.65 -14.93 -32.29
CA MET A 494 -7.28 -14.68 -33.60
C MET A 494 -7.79 -15.92 -34.33
N ASN A 495 -7.48 -17.12 -33.84
CA ASN A 495 -7.93 -18.39 -34.41
C ASN A 495 -9.31 -18.81 -33.84
N GLU A 496 -9.73 -18.23 -32.71
CA GLU A 496 -11.05 -18.43 -32.10
C GLU A 496 -12.19 -17.75 -32.90
N VAL A 497 -12.49 -18.28 -34.08
CA VAL A 497 -13.50 -17.73 -35.01
C VAL A 497 -14.87 -17.55 -34.34
N LYS A 498 -15.28 -18.49 -33.47
CA LYS A 498 -16.55 -18.42 -32.74
C LYS A 498 -16.65 -17.18 -31.85
N VAL A 499 -15.54 -16.77 -31.24
CA VAL A 499 -15.49 -15.57 -30.39
C VAL A 499 -15.61 -14.33 -31.25
N ILE A 500 -14.86 -14.27 -32.37
CA ILE A 500 -14.94 -13.15 -33.31
C ILE A 500 -16.36 -13.00 -33.87
N ASP A 501 -17.01 -14.10 -34.24
CA ASP A 501 -18.36 -14.10 -34.77
C ASP A 501 -19.39 -13.67 -33.73
N LEU A 502 -19.26 -14.16 -32.49
CA LEU A 502 -20.07 -13.71 -31.37
C LEU A 502 -19.93 -12.20 -31.16
N LEU A 503 -18.69 -11.69 -31.07
CA LEU A 503 -18.45 -10.27 -30.87
C LEU A 503 -18.99 -9.43 -32.03
N LYS A 504 -18.88 -9.89 -33.28
CA LYS A 504 -19.50 -9.22 -34.44
C LYS A 504 -21.02 -9.25 -34.39
N ARG A 505 -21.63 -10.34 -33.93
CA ARG A 505 -23.08 -10.45 -33.74
C ARG A 505 -23.56 -9.41 -32.72
N GLU A 506 -22.91 -9.35 -31.56
CA GLU A 506 -23.28 -8.42 -30.50
C GLU A 506 -22.94 -6.95 -30.82
N ALA A 507 -21.93 -6.71 -31.67
CA ALA A 507 -21.66 -5.39 -32.23
C ALA A 507 -22.80 -4.86 -33.14
N ASN A 508 -23.78 -5.69 -33.50
CA ASN A 508 -25.01 -5.31 -34.18
C ASN A 508 -26.24 -5.30 -33.26
N SER A 509 -26.06 -5.48 -31.93
CA SER A 509 -27.15 -5.44 -30.96
C SER A 509 -27.84 -4.07 -30.93
N ARG A 510 -29.14 -4.06 -30.61
CA ARG A 510 -29.92 -2.83 -30.43
C ARG A 510 -29.50 -2.06 -29.17
N GLY A 511 -29.05 -2.76 -28.13
CA GLY A 511 -28.61 -2.16 -26.88
C GLY A 511 -27.21 -1.55 -27.03
N PHE A 512 -27.09 -0.24 -26.76
CA PHE A 512 -25.81 0.46 -26.92
C PHE A 512 -24.70 -0.11 -26.05
N GLU A 513 -24.99 -0.49 -24.81
CA GLU A 513 -23.97 -0.93 -23.87
C GLU A 513 -23.37 -2.29 -24.27
N LEU A 514 -24.21 -3.25 -24.67
CA LEU A 514 -23.75 -4.54 -25.18
C LEU A 514 -22.97 -4.37 -26.48
N ARG A 515 -23.49 -3.52 -27.38
CA ARG A 515 -22.85 -3.16 -28.63
C ARG A 515 -21.48 -2.51 -28.44
N SER A 516 -21.39 -1.54 -27.54
CA SER A 516 -20.16 -0.80 -27.20
C SER A 516 -19.11 -1.75 -26.63
N ASN A 517 -19.51 -2.63 -25.70
CA ASN A 517 -18.61 -3.62 -25.13
C ASN A 517 -18.11 -4.63 -26.17
N ALA A 518 -18.98 -5.12 -27.06
CA ALA A 518 -18.58 -6.01 -28.13
C ALA A 518 -17.58 -5.36 -29.11
N LEU A 519 -17.82 -4.10 -29.49
CA LEU A 519 -16.90 -3.33 -30.33
C LEU A 519 -15.57 -3.07 -29.63
N HIS A 520 -15.59 -2.72 -28.34
CA HIS A 520 -14.37 -2.51 -27.56
C HIS A 520 -13.56 -3.81 -27.41
N ALA A 521 -14.23 -4.94 -27.12
CA ALA A 521 -13.64 -6.27 -27.07
C ALA A 521 -12.98 -6.66 -28.41
N LEU A 522 -13.60 -6.33 -29.55
CA LEU A 522 -12.99 -6.53 -30.87
C LEU A 522 -11.71 -5.69 -31.07
N VAL A 523 -11.72 -4.43 -30.64
CA VAL A 523 -10.53 -3.56 -30.69
C VAL A 523 -9.40 -4.14 -29.84
N GLN A 524 -9.70 -4.59 -28.60
CA GLN A 524 -8.71 -5.20 -27.71
C GLN A 524 -8.10 -6.47 -28.32
N LEU A 525 -8.94 -7.36 -28.86
CA LEU A 525 -8.53 -8.60 -29.50
C LEU A 525 -7.62 -8.33 -30.71
N ASP A 526 -8.01 -7.38 -31.55
CA ASP A 526 -7.27 -7.00 -32.75
C ASP A 526 -5.88 -6.42 -32.41
N LEU A 527 -5.81 -5.47 -31.46
CA LEU A 527 -4.55 -4.85 -31.06
C LEU A 527 -3.58 -5.84 -30.45
N ARG A 528 -4.07 -6.72 -29.56
CA ARG A 528 -3.21 -7.71 -28.92
C ARG A 528 -2.56 -8.62 -29.96
N ASN A 529 -3.35 -9.15 -30.88
CA ASN A 529 -2.87 -10.16 -31.82
C ASN A 529 -2.17 -9.54 -33.05
N ASN A 530 -2.79 -8.56 -33.71
CA ASN A 530 -2.19 -7.94 -34.90
C ASN A 530 -1.10 -6.94 -34.54
N GLY A 531 -1.18 -6.26 -33.39
CA GLY A 531 -0.10 -5.40 -32.91
C GLY A 531 1.18 -6.21 -32.65
N GLU A 532 1.07 -7.36 -31.97
CA GLU A 532 2.20 -8.26 -31.74
C GLU A 532 2.81 -8.76 -33.06
N ARG A 533 1.96 -9.13 -34.03
CA ARG A 533 2.42 -9.55 -35.36
C ARG A 533 3.20 -8.46 -36.07
N ILE A 534 2.74 -7.21 -36.03
CA ILE A 534 3.42 -6.08 -36.68
C ILE A 534 4.78 -5.79 -36.05
N LEU A 535 4.87 -5.83 -34.71
CA LEU A 535 6.17 -5.74 -34.03
C LEU A 535 7.13 -6.83 -34.51
N ASN A 536 6.60 -8.04 -34.69
CA ASN A 536 7.33 -9.18 -35.21
C ASN A 536 7.47 -9.18 -36.75
N ARG A 537 7.16 -8.06 -37.43
CA ARG A 537 7.22 -7.89 -38.89
C ARG A 537 6.43 -8.93 -39.69
N ARG A 538 5.36 -9.48 -39.10
CA ARG A 538 4.43 -10.43 -39.72
C ARG A 538 3.23 -9.67 -40.30
N GLN A 539 2.61 -10.25 -41.33
CA GLN A 539 1.38 -9.70 -41.93
C GLN A 539 0.19 -9.79 -40.97
N VAL A 540 -0.65 -8.75 -41.03
CA VAL A 540 -1.96 -8.65 -40.34
C VAL A 540 -2.90 -9.72 -40.88
N ARG A 541 -3.64 -10.40 -40.00
CA ARG A 541 -4.50 -11.54 -40.37
C ARG A 541 -5.99 -11.21 -40.48
N SER A 542 -6.44 -10.02 -40.07
CA SER A 542 -7.88 -9.70 -40.02
C SER A 542 -8.21 -8.26 -40.40
N ASN A 543 -9.46 -8.07 -40.82
CA ASN A 543 -10.08 -6.77 -41.13
C ASN A 543 -11.00 -6.29 -39.99
N ILE A 544 -10.70 -6.65 -38.73
CA ILE A 544 -11.55 -6.29 -37.58
C ILE A 544 -11.67 -4.76 -37.48
N ASN A 545 -10.58 -4.03 -37.70
CA ASN A 545 -10.57 -2.57 -37.68
C ASN A 545 -11.59 -1.95 -38.66
N LEU A 546 -11.69 -2.46 -39.89
CA LEU A 546 -12.63 -1.96 -40.89
C LEU A 546 -14.09 -2.20 -40.47
N PHE A 547 -14.37 -3.38 -39.93
CA PHE A 547 -15.70 -3.70 -39.39
C PHE A 547 -16.07 -2.76 -38.23
N VAL A 548 -15.16 -2.58 -37.26
CA VAL A 548 -15.39 -1.68 -36.12
C VAL A 548 -15.70 -0.27 -36.59
N LEU A 549 -14.88 0.30 -37.48
CA LEU A 549 -15.09 1.66 -38.01
C LEU A 549 -16.42 1.81 -38.76
N GLN A 550 -16.83 0.81 -39.54
CA GLN A 550 -18.14 0.82 -40.21
C GLN A 550 -19.31 0.79 -39.21
N GLN A 551 -19.20 -0.02 -38.15
CA GLN A 551 -20.23 -0.11 -37.13
C GLN A 551 -20.40 1.19 -36.35
N ILE A 552 -19.31 1.90 -36.06
CA ILE A 552 -19.35 3.21 -35.40
C ILE A 552 -20.21 4.20 -36.19
N GLU A 553 -20.16 4.17 -37.52
CA GLU A 553 -20.92 5.13 -38.34
C GLU A 553 -22.44 5.00 -38.19
N THR A 554 -22.92 3.83 -37.77
CA THR A 554 -24.35 3.58 -37.53
C THR A 554 -24.81 4.01 -36.12
N LEU A 555 -23.90 4.41 -35.23
CA LEU A 555 -24.23 4.90 -33.89
C LEU A 555 -24.82 6.32 -33.96
N THR A 556 -25.65 6.67 -32.97
CA THR A 556 -26.10 8.06 -32.81
C THR A 556 -24.92 8.99 -32.45
N THR A 557 -25.10 10.31 -32.61
CA THR A 557 -24.03 11.28 -32.32
C THR A 557 -23.45 11.16 -30.90
N TYR A 558 -24.31 10.97 -29.89
CA TYR A 558 -23.88 10.81 -28.50
C TYR A 558 -23.11 9.49 -28.29
N GLN A 559 -23.65 8.40 -28.82
CA GLN A 559 -23.05 7.07 -28.76
C GLN A 559 -21.68 7.02 -29.45
N LYS A 560 -21.52 7.70 -30.59
CA LYS A 560 -20.22 7.85 -31.28
C LYS A 560 -19.17 8.46 -30.35
N ILE A 561 -19.52 9.55 -29.67
CA ILE A 561 -18.59 10.27 -28.79
C ILE A 561 -18.23 9.42 -27.57
N ILE A 562 -19.23 8.82 -26.91
CA ILE A 562 -19.01 7.95 -25.76
C ILE A 562 -18.09 6.79 -26.13
N PHE A 563 -18.40 6.07 -27.22
CA PHE A 563 -17.56 4.97 -27.69
C PHE A 563 -16.14 5.43 -28.03
N CYS A 564 -15.99 6.57 -28.72
CA CYS A 564 -14.67 7.12 -29.02
C CYS A 564 -13.88 7.47 -27.77
N PHE A 565 -14.51 8.03 -26.73
CA PHE A 565 -13.84 8.29 -25.45
C PHE A 565 -13.39 7.00 -24.78
N ILE A 566 -14.26 5.97 -24.70
CA ILE A 566 -13.92 4.65 -24.15
C ILE A 566 -12.71 4.08 -24.87
N CYS A 567 -12.77 3.94 -26.19
CA CYS A 567 -11.68 3.37 -26.98
C CYS A 567 -10.40 4.21 -26.92
N LEU A 568 -10.47 5.54 -27.08
CA LEU A 568 -9.28 6.38 -27.08
C LEU A 568 -8.61 6.47 -25.71
N SER A 569 -9.40 6.47 -24.62
CA SER A 569 -8.85 6.40 -23.26
C SER A 569 -8.07 5.10 -23.08
N TYR A 570 -8.63 3.96 -23.51
CA TYR A 570 -7.96 2.67 -23.45
C TYR A 570 -6.69 2.63 -24.31
N LEU A 571 -6.76 3.11 -25.56
CA LEU A 571 -5.65 3.11 -26.51
C LEU A 571 -4.47 3.98 -26.06
N HIS A 572 -4.74 5.19 -25.56
CA HIS A 572 -3.71 6.16 -25.23
C HIS A 572 -3.12 5.99 -23.83
N LEU A 573 -3.91 5.46 -22.88
CA LEU A 573 -3.53 5.42 -21.47
C LEU A 573 -3.12 4.02 -21.00
N ASN A 574 -3.51 2.96 -21.69
CA ASN A 574 -3.08 1.60 -21.33
C ASN A 574 -1.67 1.32 -21.86
N GLY A 575 -0.69 1.37 -20.95
CA GLY A 575 0.73 1.18 -21.27
C GLY A 575 1.06 -0.12 -21.99
N LYS A 576 0.23 -1.17 -21.87
CA LYS A 576 0.41 -2.43 -22.62
C LYS A 576 0.36 -2.23 -24.13
N PHE A 577 -0.42 -1.27 -24.62
CA PHE A 577 -0.56 -1.01 -26.05
C PHE A 577 0.35 0.11 -26.57
N ALA A 578 1.13 0.77 -25.70
CA ALA A 578 2.09 1.78 -26.11
C ALA A 578 3.11 1.23 -27.13
N VAL A 579 3.46 -0.06 -27.00
CA VAL A 579 4.36 -0.76 -27.93
C VAL A 579 3.76 -0.84 -29.35
N TYR A 580 2.42 -0.85 -29.47
CA TYR A 580 1.69 -0.89 -30.74
C TYR A 580 1.22 0.50 -31.19
N SER A 581 1.84 1.57 -30.70
CA SER A 581 1.41 2.96 -30.93
C SER A 581 1.30 3.30 -32.42
N SER A 582 2.20 2.82 -33.30
CA SER A 582 2.11 3.08 -34.73
C SER A 582 0.88 2.43 -35.39
N TYR A 583 0.62 1.16 -35.09
CA TYR A 583 -0.53 0.43 -35.63
C TYR A 583 -1.85 0.99 -35.11
N SER A 584 -1.95 1.19 -33.78
CA SER A 584 -3.13 1.77 -33.15
C SER A 584 -3.41 3.19 -33.64
N GLN A 585 -2.37 4.01 -33.85
CA GLN A 585 -2.52 5.38 -34.33
C GLN A 585 -3.15 5.44 -35.73
N ASP A 586 -2.67 4.61 -36.67
CA ASP A 586 -3.18 4.56 -38.05
C ASP A 586 -4.58 3.95 -38.12
N LYS A 587 -4.78 2.77 -37.49
CA LYS A 587 -6.02 1.99 -37.67
C LYS A 587 -7.18 2.46 -36.80
N TYR A 588 -6.91 3.05 -35.63
CA TYR A 588 -7.95 3.40 -34.67
C TYR A 588 -7.88 4.87 -34.21
N CYS A 589 -6.75 5.33 -33.64
CA CYS A 589 -6.74 6.64 -32.98
C CYS A 589 -7.08 7.78 -33.93
N SER A 590 -6.44 7.86 -35.11
CA SER A 590 -6.66 8.96 -36.05
C SER A 590 -8.11 9.00 -36.58
N PRO A 591 -8.71 7.87 -37.02
CA PRO A 591 -10.14 7.82 -37.36
C PRO A 591 -11.07 8.24 -36.21
N LEU A 592 -10.85 7.73 -34.99
CA LEU A 592 -11.69 8.04 -33.83
C LEU A 592 -11.58 9.52 -33.41
N GLU A 593 -10.38 10.09 -33.44
CA GLU A 593 -10.16 11.51 -33.17
C GLU A 593 -10.85 12.41 -34.21
N ALA A 594 -10.86 12.01 -35.49
CA ALA A 594 -11.59 12.73 -36.53
C ALA A 594 -13.11 12.74 -36.28
N ILE A 595 -13.67 11.61 -35.81
CA ILE A 595 -15.06 11.52 -35.39
C ILE A 595 -15.33 12.49 -34.22
N LEU A 596 -14.50 12.50 -33.18
CA LEU A 596 -14.66 13.43 -32.06
C LEU A 596 -14.63 14.90 -32.50
N ARG A 597 -13.67 15.29 -33.33
CA ARG A 597 -13.56 16.67 -33.86
C ARG A 597 -14.79 17.08 -34.67
N LYS A 598 -15.43 16.15 -35.35
CA LYS A 598 -16.65 16.40 -36.15
C LYS A 598 -17.90 16.53 -35.29
N TYR A 599 -18.06 15.70 -34.26
CA TYR A 599 -19.34 15.54 -33.55
C TYR A 599 -19.40 16.25 -32.20
N VAL A 600 -18.29 16.40 -31.47
CA VAL A 600 -18.29 17.11 -30.17
C VAL A 600 -18.76 18.57 -30.30
N PRO A 601 -18.27 19.37 -31.28
CA PRO A 601 -18.76 20.74 -31.45
C PRO A 601 -20.27 20.84 -31.67
N ARG A 602 -20.90 19.82 -32.28
CA ARG A 602 -22.35 19.80 -32.56
C ARG A 602 -23.20 19.58 -31.32
N ILE A 603 -22.69 18.83 -30.34
CA ILE A 603 -23.37 18.65 -29.05
C ILE A 603 -23.21 19.94 -28.24
N VAL A 604 -21.98 20.41 -28.13
CA VAL A 604 -21.62 21.55 -27.29
C VAL A 604 -22.17 22.87 -27.86
N SER A 605 -22.42 22.98 -29.17
CA SER A 605 -23.05 24.18 -29.75
C SER A 605 -24.44 24.45 -29.19
N ASN A 606 -25.19 23.39 -28.85
CA ASN A 606 -26.57 23.48 -28.38
C ASN A 606 -26.70 23.68 -26.87
N THR A 607 -25.59 23.79 -26.15
CA THR A 607 -25.57 24.04 -24.69
C THR A 607 -25.34 25.51 -24.37
N ARG A 608 -25.70 25.91 -23.14
CA ARG A 608 -25.54 27.27 -22.60
C ARG A 608 -24.09 27.61 -22.19
N LEU A 609 -23.12 26.75 -22.51
CA LEU A 609 -21.72 26.97 -22.18
C LEU A 609 -21.14 28.25 -22.79
N SER A 610 -20.20 28.87 -22.09
CA SER A 610 -19.46 30.03 -22.62
C SER A 610 -18.53 29.59 -23.75
N ARG A 611 -18.16 30.51 -24.65
CA ARG A 611 -17.19 30.21 -25.73
C ARG A 611 -15.87 29.64 -25.19
N LYS A 612 -15.46 30.06 -23.98
CA LYS A 612 -14.26 29.57 -23.29
C LYS A 612 -14.40 28.09 -22.94
N ASP A 613 -15.50 27.69 -22.30
CA ASP A 613 -15.71 26.29 -21.87
C ASP A 613 -15.84 25.35 -23.08
N LYS A 614 -16.46 25.81 -24.17
CA LYS A 614 -16.53 25.05 -25.42
C LYS A 614 -15.14 24.79 -26.01
N LEU A 615 -14.26 25.80 -25.96
CA LEU A 615 -12.87 25.67 -26.42
C LEU A 615 -12.06 24.77 -25.49
N GLU A 616 -12.28 24.86 -24.18
CA GLU A 616 -11.62 24.02 -23.18
C GLU A 616 -11.90 22.52 -23.40
N ILE A 617 -13.14 22.14 -23.70
CA ILE A 617 -13.49 20.75 -24.04
C ILE A 617 -12.64 20.25 -25.24
N LEU A 618 -12.48 21.07 -26.28
CA LEU A 618 -11.69 20.71 -27.46
C LEU A 618 -10.19 20.62 -27.14
N ILE A 619 -9.68 21.50 -26.29
CA ILE A 619 -8.29 21.45 -25.80
C ILE A 619 -8.06 20.15 -25.01
N LEU A 620 -8.97 19.78 -24.10
CA LEU A 620 -8.87 18.56 -23.31
C LEU A 620 -8.86 17.31 -24.18
N ILE A 621 -9.70 17.25 -25.23
CA ILE A 621 -9.70 16.16 -26.20
C ILE A 621 -8.35 16.05 -26.93
N ASN A 622 -7.80 17.19 -27.38
CA ASN A 622 -6.49 17.21 -28.05
C ASN A 622 -5.35 16.80 -27.10
N ASN A 623 -5.48 17.14 -25.81
CA ASN A 623 -4.56 16.73 -24.75
C ASN A 623 -4.85 15.33 -24.21
N ARG A 624 -5.76 14.57 -24.84
CA ARG A 624 -6.13 13.18 -24.48
C ARG A 624 -6.73 13.03 -23.07
N ASN A 625 -7.24 14.11 -22.48
CA ASN A 625 -7.94 14.07 -21.20
C ASN A 625 -9.44 13.85 -21.42
N TYR A 626 -9.79 12.63 -21.85
CA TYR A 626 -11.16 12.27 -22.18
C TYR A 626 -12.08 12.21 -20.95
N CYS A 627 -11.54 11.89 -19.76
CA CYS A 627 -12.31 11.90 -18.52
C CYS A 627 -12.81 13.32 -18.19
N ARG A 628 -11.92 14.31 -18.20
CA ARG A 628 -12.30 15.71 -17.92
C ARG A 628 -13.20 16.27 -19.03
N ALA A 629 -12.93 15.93 -20.29
CA ALA A 629 -13.81 16.34 -21.40
C ALA A 629 -15.22 15.75 -21.26
N SER A 630 -15.34 14.47 -20.89
CA SER A 630 -16.61 13.81 -20.60
C SER A 630 -17.36 14.49 -19.46
N LEU A 631 -16.66 14.81 -18.36
CA LEU A 631 -17.23 15.50 -17.21
C LEU A 631 -17.82 16.87 -17.61
N LEU A 632 -17.07 17.70 -18.34
CA LEU A 632 -17.53 19.02 -18.78
C LEU A 632 -18.69 18.94 -19.78
N ILE A 633 -18.72 17.91 -20.64
CA ILE A 633 -19.87 17.67 -21.54
C ILE A 633 -21.10 17.27 -20.71
N GLY A 634 -20.94 16.43 -19.68
CA GLY A 634 -22.01 16.11 -18.73
C GLY A 634 -22.56 17.37 -18.05
N ASP A 635 -21.69 18.17 -17.43
CA ASP A 635 -22.05 19.43 -16.77
C ASP A 635 -22.79 20.40 -17.71
N ALA A 636 -22.40 20.44 -18.99
CA ALA A 636 -23.06 21.25 -20.00
C ALA A 636 -24.47 20.76 -20.35
N LEU A 637 -24.67 19.45 -20.29
CA LEU A 637 -25.93 18.79 -20.63
C LEU A 637 -26.90 18.75 -19.46
N GLU A 638 -26.43 18.86 -18.21
CA GLU A 638 -27.25 18.73 -16.99
C GLU A 638 -28.53 19.58 -17.02
N TYR A 639 -28.43 20.81 -17.54
CA TYR A 639 -29.55 21.75 -17.66
C TYR A 639 -30.49 21.51 -18.85
N THR A 640 -30.06 20.69 -19.81
CA THR A 640 -30.79 20.45 -21.08
C THR A 640 -31.32 19.03 -21.22
N ASP A 641 -30.59 18.05 -20.69
CA ASP A 641 -30.89 16.62 -20.77
C ASP A 641 -30.13 15.89 -19.65
N THR A 642 -30.76 15.81 -18.49
CA THR A 642 -30.21 15.17 -17.29
C THR A 642 -29.90 13.69 -17.52
N GLN A 643 -30.68 12.99 -18.35
CA GLN A 643 -30.44 11.57 -18.65
C GLN A 643 -29.10 11.40 -19.38
N LYS A 644 -28.84 12.22 -20.40
CA LYS A 644 -27.57 12.18 -21.14
C LYS A 644 -26.39 12.65 -20.29
N SER A 645 -26.58 13.67 -19.47
CA SER A 645 -25.57 14.14 -18.52
C SER A 645 -25.10 12.99 -17.62
N ARG A 646 -26.05 12.27 -17.00
CA ARG A 646 -25.75 11.11 -16.15
C ARG A 646 -24.99 10.01 -16.88
N THR A 647 -25.24 9.79 -18.18
CA THR A 647 -24.46 8.83 -18.98
C THR A 647 -22.99 9.24 -19.12
N PHE A 648 -22.69 10.53 -19.31
CA PHE A 648 -21.29 10.99 -19.37
C PHE A 648 -20.57 10.90 -18.01
N TYR A 649 -21.30 11.03 -16.91
CA TYR A 649 -20.75 10.78 -15.59
C TYR A 649 -20.55 9.28 -15.33
N SER A 650 -21.50 8.43 -15.73
CA SER A 650 -21.46 6.98 -15.46
C SER A 650 -20.26 6.32 -16.14
N ILE A 651 -19.95 6.68 -17.39
CA ILE A 651 -18.79 6.09 -18.09
C ILE A 651 -17.44 6.40 -17.41
N ILE A 652 -17.36 7.48 -16.62
CA ILE A 652 -16.18 7.79 -15.80
C ILE A 652 -16.24 7.02 -14.47
N ALA A 653 -17.39 7.10 -13.79
CA ALA A 653 -17.59 6.55 -12.45
C ALA A 653 -17.53 5.02 -12.41
N ASP A 654 -18.13 4.35 -13.40
CA ASP A 654 -18.22 2.90 -13.51
C ASP A 654 -16.95 2.27 -14.11
N GLY A 655 -16.01 3.10 -14.57
CA GLY A 655 -14.72 2.66 -15.09
C GLY A 655 -14.74 2.18 -16.55
N ASP A 656 -15.77 2.53 -17.32
CA ASP A 656 -15.79 2.29 -18.77
C ASP A 656 -14.65 3.05 -19.47
N LEU A 657 -14.35 4.27 -19.00
CA LEU A 657 -13.14 4.99 -19.36
C LEU A 657 -11.94 4.44 -18.60
N PHE A 658 -10.88 4.14 -19.35
CA PHE A 658 -9.65 3.65 -18.75
C PHE A 658 -8.96 4.76 -17.96
N ILE A 659 -8.84 4.56 -16.65
CA ILE A 659 -8.21 5.50 -15.72
C ILE A 659 -6.93 4.87 -15.18
N VAL A 660 -5.80 5.51 -15.48
CA VAL A 660 -4.51 5.13 -14.92
C VAL A 660 -4.39 5.73 -13.52
N SER A 661 -4.16 4.89 -12.51
CA SER A 661 -4.05 5.31 -11.12
C SER A 661 -2.89 6.28 -10.85
N SER A 662 -1.86 6.30 -11.70
CA SER A 662 -0.76 7.27 -11.60
C SER A 662 -1.09 8.67 -12.13
N GLN A 663 -2.24 8.86 -12.79
CA GLN A 663 -2.66 10.16 -13.32
C GLN A 663 -3.74 10.80 -12.44
N ASN A 664 -3.32 11.66 -11.52
CA ASN A 664 -4.20 12.34 -10.55
C ASN A 664 -5.40 13.05 -11.20
N THR A 665 -5.21 13.71 -12.34
CA THR A 665 -6.30 14.46 -13.02
C THR A 665 -7.45 13.57 -13.51
N LEU A 666 -7.16 12.31 -13.84
CA LEU A 666 -8.19 11.34 -14.25
C LEU A 666 -8.95 10.82 -13.04
N LEU A 667 -8.24 10.54 -11.94
CA LEU A 667 -8.84 10.14 -10.66
C LEU A 667 -9.70 11.26 -10.06
N ASP A 668 -9.25 12.51 -10.15
CA ASP A 668 -10.03 13.69 -9.76
C ASP A 668 -11.33 13.78 -10.56
N SER A 669 -11.24 13.59 -11.89
CA SER A 669 -12.42 13.54 -12.76
C SER A 669 -13.40 12.41 -12.37
N ARG A 670 -12.89 11.26 -11.93
CA ARG A 670 -13.71 10.15 -11.40
C ARG A 670 -14.38 10.50 -10.08
N ALA A 671 -13.64 11.06 -9.14
CA ALA A 671 -14.19 11.50 -7.85
C ALA A 671 -15.34 12.50 -8.05
N LEU A 672 -15.15 13.48 -8.94
CA LEU A 672 -16.18 14.45 -9.30
C LEU A 672 -17.37 13.79 -10.01
N ALA A 673 -17.16 12.87 -10.95
CA ALA A 673 -18.26 12.14 -11.60
C ALA A 673 -19.10 11.33 -10.59
N LEU A 674 -18.45 10.65 -9.64
CA LEU A 674 -19.12 9.93 -8.54
C LEU A 674 -19.93 10.89 -7.67
N GLN A 675 -19.38 12.07 -7.35
CA GLN A 675 -20.10 13.12 -6.61
C GLN A 675 -21.34 13.60 -7.38
N ARG A 676 -21.23 13.86 -8.69
CA ARG A 676 -22.37 14.28 -9.53
C ARG A 676 -23.47 13.22 -9.61
N LEU A 677 -23.11 11.94 -9.50
CA LEU A 677 -24.05 10.83 -9.43
C LEU A 677 -24.62 10.58 -8.01
N GLY A 678 -24.17 11.32 -6.99
CA GLY A 678 -24.57 11.13 -5.60
C GLY A 678 -23.92 9.94 -4.90
N ARG A 679 -22.87 9.34 -5.50
CA ARG A 679 -22.12 8.20 -4.95
C ARG A 679 -20.97 8.68 -4.06
N TYR A 680 -21.33 9.38 -2.98
CA TYR A 680 -20.37 10.10 -2.14
C TYR A 680 -19.33 9.21 -1.46
N LYS A 681 -19.70 8.01 -1.00
CA LYS A 681 -18.75 7.09 -0.34
C LYS A 681 -17.64 6.62 -1.30
N GLU A 682 -18.00 6.21 -2.50
CA GLU A 682 -17.04 5.80 -3.54
C GLU A 682 -16.18 6.98 -4.03
N SER A 683 -16.77 8.19 -4.05
CA SER A 683 -16.02 9.41 -4.33
C SER A 683 -14.95 9.66 -3.26
N LEU A 684 -15.29 9.51 -1.97
CA LEU A 684 -14.33 9.62 -0.87
C LEU A 684 -13.22 8.57 -0.96
N GLU A 685 -13.53 7.31 -1.28
CA GLU A 685 -12.50 6.27 -1.49
C GLU A 685 -11.50 6.67 -2.58
N THR A 686 -11.99 7.28 -3.67
CA THR A 686 -11.13 7.79 -4.75
C THR A 686 -10.29 9.00 -4.28
N ILE A 687 -10.88 9.89 -3.49
CA ILE A 687 -10.20 11.09 -2.96
C ILE A 687 -9.16 10.72 -1.90
N ASP A 688 -9.42 9.73 -1.05
CA ASP A 688 -8.46 9.25 -0.06
C ASP A 688 -7.22 8.66 -0.75
N TYR A 689 -7.41 7.96 -1.87
CA TYR A 689 -6.31 7.54 -2.73
C TYR A 689 -5.54 8.74 -3.32
N LEU A 690 -6.24 9.78 -3.80
CA LEU A 690 -5.61 11.01 -4.30
C LEU A 690 -4.80 11.75 -3.24
N ILE A 691 -5.35 11.88 -2.02
CA ILE A 691 -4.67 12.46 -0.86
C ILE A 691 -3.40 11.67 -0.56
N HIS A 692 -3.49 10.34 -0.55
CA HIS A 692 -2.36 9.47 -0.31
C HIS A 692 -1.25 9.64 -1.38
N GLN A 693 -1.61 9.79 -2.66
CA GLN A 693 -0.64 10.09 -3.72
C GLN A 693 -0.11 11.54 -3.66
N ASN A 694 -0.84 12.45 -3.02
CA ASN A 694 -0.54 13.89 -2.98
C ASN A 694 -0.64 14.47 -1.56
N PRO A 695 0.17 13.96 -0.60
CA PRO A 695 0.12 14.34 0.82
C PRO A 695 0.36 15.82 1.13
N LEU A 696 0.85 16.60 0.15
CA LEU A 696 1.15 18.02 0.29
C LEU A 696 0.05 18.93 -0.28
N SER A 697 -1.00 18.36 -0.87
CA SER A 697 -2.09 19.13 -1.48
C SER A 697 -3.26 19.28 -0.50
N LYS A 698 -3.45 20.51 -0.01
CA LYS A 698 -4.64 20.87 0.76
C LYS A 698 -5.90 20.84 -0.08
N GLU A 699 -5.78 21.00 -1.40
CA GLU A 699 -6.90 20.99 -2.34
C GLU A 699 -7.67 19.67 -2.31
N TYR A 700 -6.97 18.52 -2.29
CA TYR A 700 -7.65 17.22 -2.20
C TYR A 700 -8.28 16.98 -0.82
N ARG A 701 -7.72 17.54 0.25
CA ARG A 701 -8.35 17.53 1.59
C ARG A 701 -9.63 18.36 1.58
N PHE A 702 -9.62 19.53 0.96
CA PHE A 702 -10.82 20.35 0.79
C PHE A 702 -11.87 19.68 -0.11
N LEU A 703 -11.45 18.98 -1.17
CA LEU A 703 -12.35 18.17 -2.00
C LEU A 703 -13.02 17.06 -1.18
N SER A 704 -12.27 16.39 -0.29
CA SER A 704 -12.84 15.39 0.64
C SER A 704 -13.88 16.00 1.58
N LEU A 705 -13.60 17.20 2.12
CA LEU A 705 -14.54 17.95 2.96
C LEU A 705 -15.77 18.41 2.18
N GLU A 706 -15.61 18.83 0.93
CA GLU A 706 -16.69 19.22 0.03
C GLU A 706 -17.62 18.03 -0.23
N VAL A 707 -17.09 16.89 -0.66
CA VAL A 707 -17.85 15.65 -0.89
C VAL A 707 -18.55 15.18 0.39
N SER A 708 -17.85 15.20 1.52
CA SER A 708 -18.44 14.83 2.82
C SER A 708 -19.56 15.79 3.24
N SER A 709 -19.43 17.08 2.95
CA SER A 709 -20.44 18.10 3.25
C SER A 709 -21.69 17.92 2.40
N TYR A 710 -21.55 17.73 1.08
CA TYR A 710 -22.67 17.43 0.19
C TYR A 710 -23.36 16.12 0.51
N GLY A 711 -22.58 15.08 0.84
CA GLY A 711 -23.10 13.77 1.24
C GLY A 711 -23.62 13.70 2.68
N LYS A 712 -23.50 14.79 3.47
CA LYS A 712 -23.83 14.82 4.91
C LYS A 712 -23.14 13.73 5.73
N LEU A 713 -21.91 13.38 5.34
CA LEU A 713 -21.08 12.35 5.98
C LEU A 713 -20.29 12.96 7.14
N VAL A 714 -20.94 13.08 8.30
CA VAL A 714 -20.41 13.81 9.47
C VAL A 714 -19.08 13.23 9.99
N ILE A 715 -18.98 11.91 10.11
CA ILE A 715 -17.77 11.26 10.66
C ILE A 715 -16.56 11.49 9.74
N PRO A 716 -16.60 11.13 8.44
CA PRO A 716 -15.50 11.45 7.51
C PRO A 716 -15.16 12.94 7.47
N PHE A 717 -16.18 13.81 7.56
CA PHE A 717 -15.95 15.25 7.62
C PHE A 717 -15.11 15.65 8.82
N GLN A 718 -15.47 15.21 10.03
CA GLN A 718 -14.73 15.56 11.26
C GLN A 718 -13.28 15.07 11.22
N GLU A 719 -13.07 13.81 10.83
CA GLU A 719 -11.73 13.21 10.72
C GLU A 719 -10.83 14.00 9.75
N GLN A 720 -11.37 14.44 8.61
CA GLN A 720 -10.61 15.22 7.63
C GLN A 720 -10.35 16.66 8.10
N VAL A 721 -11.25 17.26 8.90
CA VAL A 721 -10.98 18.57 9.53
C VAL A 721 -9.81 18.46 10.50
N GLU A 722 -9.81 17.43 11.35
CA GLU A 722 -8.73 17.19 12.31
C GLU A 722 -7.39 16.99 11.59
N ARG A 723 -7.36 16.10 10.57
CA ARG A 723 -6.16 15.88 9.75
C ARG A 723 -5.70 17.15 9.05
N LEU A 724 -6.60 17.92 8.43
CA LEU A 724 -6.26 19.17 7.75
C LEU A 724 -5.62 20.19 8.71
N GLN A 725 -6.16 20.34 9.93
CA GLN A 725 -5.64 21.27 10.93
C GLN A 725 -4.32 20.80 11.58
N GLN A 726 -4.12 19.49 11.69
CA GLN A 726 -2.89 18.89 12.19
C GLN A 726 -1.76 18.95 11.15
N ASP A 727 -2.07 18.67 9.89
CA ASP A 727 -1.06 18.49 8.83
C ASP A 727 -0.65 19.81 8.18
N PHE A 728 -1.54 20.81 8.11
CA PHE A 728 -1.33 22.03 7.32
C PHE A 728 -1.40 23.33 8.11
N CYS A 729 -0.68 24.34 7.61
CA CYS A 729 -0.86 25.73 8.01
C CYS A 729 -2.02 26.33 7.21
N LEU A 730 -3.13 26.63 7.89
CA LEU A 730 -4.33 27.19 7.26
C LEU A 730 -4.31 28.72 7.31
N ASP A 731 -4.54 29.34 6.16
CA ASP A 731 -4.69 30.79 6.04
C ASP A 731 -6.15 31.24 6.32
N SER A 732 -6.42 32.55 6.24
CA SER A 732 -7.77 33.07 6.48
C SER A 732 -8.80 32.59 5.45
N VAL A 733 -8.39 32.34 4.21
CA VAL A 733 -9.28 31.85 3.14
C VAL A 733 -9.67 30.40 3.43
N ASP A 734 -8.69 29.59 3.83
CA ASP A 734 -8.89 28.20 4.23
C ASP A 734 -9.88 28.09 5.40
N LEU A 735 -9.74 28.95 6.42
CA LEU A 735 -10.61 28.96 7.59
C LEU A 735 -12.05 29.37 7.24
N VAL A 736 -12.24 30.33 6.33
CA VAL A 736 -13.58 30.73 5.85
C VAL A 736 -14.22 29.60 5.04
N ALA A 737 -13.48 28.95 4.14
CA ALA A 737 -13.98 27.81 3.37
C ALA A 737 -14.38 26.65 4.29
N LEU A 738 -13.57 26.36 5.31
CA LEU A 738 -13.86 25.33 6.31
C LEU A 738 -15.15 25.61 7.09
N ASP A 739 -15.36 26.86 7.52
CA ASP A 739 -16.57 27.26 8.24
C ASP A 739 -17.83 27.15 7.37
N GLN A 740 -17.75 27.53 6.09
CA GLN A 740 -18.84 27.35 5.13
C GLN A 740 -19.20 25.87 4.93
N LEU A 741 -18.19 25.02 4.73
CA LEU A 741 -18.38 23.58 4.56
C LEU A 741 -18.95 22.93 5.83
N ARG A 742 -18.52 23.39 7.01
CA ARG A 742 -19.05 22.95 8.30
C ARG A 742 -20.54 23.31 8.44
N LYS A 743 -20.92 24.56 8.19
CA LYS A 743 -22.33 24.99 8.21
C LYS A 743 -23.19 24.18 7.25
N SER A 744 -22.69 23.93 6.05
CA SER A 744 -23.35 23.06 5.08
C SER A 744 -23.53 21.65 5.65
N CYS A 745 -22.48 21.01 6.17
CA CYS A 745 -22.54 19.62 6.67
C CYS A 745 -23.57 19.45 7.82
N TYR A 746 -23.61 20.40 8.77
CA TYR A 746 -24.43 20.29 10.00
C TYR A 746 -25.83 20.93 9.91
N SER A 747 -26.17 21.59 8.80
CA SER A 747 -27.53 22.13 8.62
C SER A 747 -28.59 21.01 8.61
N LYS A 748 -29.59 21.10 9.50
CA LYS A 748 -30.81 20.26 9.47
C LYS A 748 -31.60 20.63 8.21
N GLY A 749 -31.81 19.66 7.32
CA GLY A 749 -32.29 19.90 5.96
C GLY A 749 -33.70 20.51 5.89
N SER A 750 -33.84 21.51 5.02
CA SER A 750 -34.98 21.64 4.14
C SER A 750 -34.44 21.47 2.70
N PHE A 751 -34.58 20.27 2.15
CA PHE A 751 -34.52 19.99 0.72
C PHE A 751 -35.80 19.24 0.35
#